data_AF-A0A1Y2R2S5-F1
#
_entry.id   AF-A0A1Y2R2S5-F1
#
_cell.length_a   1.000
_cell.length_b   1.000
_cell.length_c   1.000
_cell.angle_alpha   90.00
_cell.angle_beta   90.00
_cell.angle_gamma   90.00
#
_symmetry.space_group_name_H-M   'P 1'
#
loop_
_entity.id
_entity.type
_entity.pdbx_description
1 polymer ?
#
loop_
_entity_poly.entity_id
_entity_poly.type
_entity_poly.pdbx_seq_one_letter_code
_entity_poly.pdbx_strand_id
1 'polypeptide(L)'
;MSTHSSDSTTSLPLWLSGAPFETTLAQRLMRNVPEAMRNAKRWLLHRAKKPFYVSGAPRSGTLDSPEDLEHMGTFEQAIAALQAGRFDGVGFALGDGWQGIDLDKVDTNGLAHLVPDLPGYVERSPSGKGWHAIGRGERIDNMGADGSGVEAYSGRRFFTVTGDEGHGEPVCLAGFVRARIEPLRRRTNSPVVSHSAARVGIGAADWNDLSSALSAIPPSCSRDEWVRTGFALKAQGEATGQVERAHEMWRAWSAGDPSKYPGDKAVAQQWGSFQSDKENAVGPASIFHLAQCYGWTRPPLDVSQMFTASAAAPSNERLPHALSIVFADALPEAFQPPDELIQGLLTLGDSSLWYGDSNAGKTFVLLDAACAVARGVPWMGRQTEPGLVVYLAAESPSSVRSRVQAYQLHHGVRVPHFAIVQDPIDLFDGDADTDAIVRAVRDLEEQTGQRCRLIIGDTLSRLSAGANENAGQDMGLVVRRIDRIRTECGAHVALIHHGGKDQSKGARGWSGIRAAVDTEIEVTDTPAGRCFEVTKQRDLPTKGQRCGFRLQTLTLGQSKWGAPVTSCVVQPTAAPKKQQGKPLPDGALAVVRVMRGHPNGIMKKDLVKSLELEFNRTTVTRSVDRLIDAGTLTSVEGIIYPGNLFPVLQFEKATAAGSTGV
;
A
#
# COMPACT_ATOMS: atom_id res chain seq x y z
N MET A 1 12.27 15.05 -82.21
CA MET A 1 12.31 16.48 -81.83
C MET A 1 11.02 16.78 -81.10
N SER A 2 11.01 16.76 -79.77
CA SER A 2 11.39 17.87 -78.87
C SER A 2 10.17 18.75 -78.52
N THR A 3 9.62 18.47 -77.33
CA THR A 3 9.30 19.38 -76.21
C THR A 3 8.71 20.79 -76.42
N HIS A 4 7.53 21.01 -75.81
CA HIS A 4 7.09 22.10 -74.88
C HIS A 4 5.60 22.40 -75.11
N SER A 5 4.74 22.84 -74.17
CA SER A 5 4.65 23.00 -72.70
C SER A 5 3.30 23.70 -72.43
N SER A 6 2.72 23.55 -71.23
CA SER A 6 1.57 24.27 -70.58
C SER A 6 0.16 24.04 -71.15
N ASP A 7 -0.94 23.89 -70.37
CA ASP A 7 -1.23 24.15 -68.94
C ASP A 7 -2.51 23.34 -68.53
N SER A 8 -2.45 22.52 -67.47
CA SER A 8 -3.10 22.68 -66.14
C SER A 8 -4.64 22.74 -66.05
N THR A 9 -5.25 21.62 -65.63
CA THR A 9 -6.12 21.51 -64.43
C THR A 9 -6.66 20.06 -64.32
N THR A 10 -6.08 19.27 -63.41
CA THR A 10 -6.78 18.09 -62.88
C THR A 10 -6.43 17.95 -61.40
N SER A 11 -7.44 18.11 -60.58
CA SER A 11 -7.43 17.90 -59.13
C SER A 11 -7.00 16.45 -58.82
N LEU A 12 -5.95 16.30 -58.02
CA LEU A 12 -5.54 15.01 -57.48
C LEU A 12 -6.51 14.57 -56.36
N PRO A 13 -6.90 13.27 -56.31
CA PRO A 13 -7.73 12.73 -55.25
C PRO A 13 -6.98 12.70 -53.90
N LEU A 14 -7.76 12.91 -52.83
CA LEU A 14 -7.37 13.18 -51.44
C LEU A 14 -6.61 12.07 -50.68
N TRP A 15 -6.03 11.06 -51.35
CA TRP A 15 -5.31 9.96 -50.70
C TRP A 15 -3.77 10.08 -50.80
N LEU A 16 -3.26 11.18 -51.34
CA LEU A 16 -1.83 11.52 -51.38
C LEU A 16 -1.39 12.57 -50.33
N SER A 17 -2.25 12.91 -49.36
CA SER A 17 -1.85 13.64 -48.15
C SER A 17 -1.68 12.66 -46.99
N GLY A 18 -0.45 12.52 -46.51
CA GLY A 18 -0.05 11.53 -45.52
C GLY A 18 -0.88 11.54 -44.23
N ALA A 19 -1.46 10.38 -43.93
CA ALA A 19 -1.71 9.89 -42.59
C ALA A 19 -1.23 8.43 -42.57
N PRO A 20 -0.46 7.99 -41.55
CA PRO A 20 -0.01 6.60 -41.49
C PRO A 20 -1.23 5.69 -41.37
N PHE A 21 -1.33 4.67 -42.22
CA PHE A 21 -2.31 3.58 -42.05
C PHE A 21 -2.15 3.02 -40.63
N GLU A 22 -3.14 3.22 -39.75
CA GLU A 22 -3.16 2.56 -38.44
C GLU A 22 -3.19 1.05 -38.68
N THR A 23 -2.04 0.41 -38.52
CA THR A 23 -1.90 -1.04 -38.62
C THR A 23 -2.61 -1.64 -37.41
N THR A 24 -3.66 -2.44 -37.65
CA THR A 24 -4.40 -3.11 -36.58
C THR A 24 -3.45 -3.95 -35.70
N LEU A 25 -3.76 -4.12 -34.41
CA LEU A 25 -2.92 -4.91 -33.49
C LEU A 25 -2.61 -6.31 -34.05
N ALA A 26 -3.60 -6.98 -34.66
CA ALA A 26 -3.41 -8.27 -35.31
C ALA A 26 -2.39 -8.22 -36.46
N GLN A 27 -2.47 -7.21 -37.34
CA GLN A 27 -1.49 -7.04 -38.44
C GLN A 27 -0.09 -6.76 -37.91
N ARG A 28 0.03 -5.96 -36.83
CA ARG A 28 1.31 -5.64 -36.19
C ARG A 28 1.97 -6.90 -35.61
N LEU A 29 1.19 -7.71 -34.90
CA LEU A 29 1.65 -8.98 -34.35
C LEU A 29 2.07 -9.97 -35.44
N MET A 30 1.27 -10.12 -36.50
CA MET A 30 1.60 -11.00 -37.62
C MET A 30 2.92 -10.59 -38.32
N ARG A 31 3.20 -9.28 -38.41
CA ARG A 31 4.40 -8.75 -39.06
C ARG A 31 5.64 -8.84 -38.18
N ASN A 32 5.51 -8.50 -36.90
CA ASN A 32 6.65 -8.22 -36.04
C ASN A 32 7.00 -9.37 -35.09
N VAL A 33 6.12 -10.35 -34.85
CA VAL A 33 6.42 -11.47 -33.94
C VAL A 33 7.24 -12.55 -34.66
N PRO A 34 8.41 -12.96 -34.12
CA PRO A 34 9.27 -13.96 -34.74
C PRO A 34 8.63 -15.34 -34.91
N GLU A 35 9.08 -16.09 -35.91
CA GLU A 35 8.55 -17.42 -36.23
C GLU A 35 8.72 -18.41 -35.04
N ALA A 36 9.86 -18.33 -34.35
CA ALA A 36 10.14 -19.17 -33.17
C ALA A 36 9.10 -19.00 -32.05
N MET A 37 8.57 -17.79 -31.85
CA MET A 37 7.50 -17.52 -30.90
C MET A 37 6.13 -17.96 -31.44
N ARG A 38 5.86 -17.72 -32.73
CA ARG A 38 4.59 -18.13 -33.36
C ARG A 38 4.38 -19.65 -33.30
N ASN A 39 5.45 -20.41 -33.50
CA ASN A 39 5.45 -21.88 -33.45
C ASN A 39 5.33 -22.45 -32.02
N ALA A 40 5.43 -21.62 -30.97
CA ALA A 40 5.26 -22.08 -29.59
C ALA A 40 3.78 -22.12 -29.20
N LYS A 41 3.30 -23.27 -28.70
CA LYS A 41 1.94 -23.41 -28.12
C LYS A 41 1.87 -22.79 -26.72
N ARG A 42 2.06 -21.46 -26.63
CA ARG A 42 2.14 -20.68 -25.38
C ARG A 42 1.31 -19.40 -25.41
N TRP A 43 0.42 -19.28 -26.38
CA TRP A 43 -0.35 -18.06 -26.60
C TRP A 43 -1.63 -18.03 -25.76
N LEU A 44 -1.90 -16.85 -25.24
CA LEU A 44 -3.03 -16.50 -24.39
C LEU A 44 -3.68 -15.23 -24.92
N LEU A 45 -4.88 -14.93 -24.42
CA LEU A 45 -5.58 -13.67 -24.61
C LEU A 45 -5.51 -12.87 -23.31
N HIS A 46 -5.72 -11.55 -23.38
CA HIS A 46 -5.91 -10.77 -22.17
C HIS A 46 -7.02 -9.74 -22.25
N ARG A 47 -7.60 -9.45 -21.09
CA ARG A 47 -8.49 -8.29 -20.87
C ARG A 47 -8.08 -7.58 -19.58
N ALA A 48 -7.86 -6.27 -19.63
CA ALA A 48 -7.33 -5.48 -18.52
C ALA A 48 -6.10 -6.13 -17.85
N LYS A 49 -5.14 -6.59 -18.67
CA LYS A 49 -3.93 -7.34 -18.25
C LYS A 49 -4.18 -8.65 -17.48
N LYS A 50 -5.38 -9.22 -17.53
CA LYS A 50 -5.69 -10.56 -16.97
C LYS A 50 -5.68 -11.63 -18.07
N PRO A 51 -5.01 -12.78 -17.86
CA PRO A 51 -4.86 -13.81 -18.89
C PRO A 51 -6.11 -14.70 -19.03
N PHE A 52 -6.43 -15.05 -20.27
CA PHE A 52 -7.46 -16.00 -20.67
C PHE A 52 -6.85 -17.01 -21.65
N TYR A 53 -7.30 -18.26 -21.59
CA TYR A 53 -6.96 -19.24 -22.62
C TYR A 53 -7.61 -18.84 -23.95
N VAL A 54 -7.12 -19.38 -25.07
CA VAL A 54 -7.71 -19.12 -26.39
C VAL A 54 -9.17 -19.60 -26.53
N SER A 55 -9.62 -20.49 -25.63
CA SER A 55 -11.03 -20.87 -25.48
C SER A 55 -11.92 -19.77 -24.88
N GLY A 56 -11.32 -18.72 -24.30
CA GLY A 56 -12.00 -17.64 -23.60
C GLY A 56 -12.23 -17.91 -22.10
N ALA A 57 -11.84 -19.07 -21.57
CA ALA A 57 -11.86 -19.33 -20.14
C ALA A 57 -10.73 -18.55 -19.42
N PRO A 58 -10.96 -18.03 -18.20
CA PRO A 58 -9.90 -17.41 -17.40
C PRO A 58 -8.76 -18.42 -17.13
N ARG A 59 -7.50 -18.00 -17.31
CA ARG A 59 -6.36 -18.83 -16.94
C ARG A 59 -6.31 -18.94 -15.41
N SER A 60 -6.42 -20.15 -14.88
CA SER A 60 -6.51 -20.42 -13.44
C SER A 60 -5.86 -21.76 -13.08
N GLY A 61 -5.58 -22.00 -11.80
CA GLY A 61 -4.91 -23.21 -11.33
C GLY A 61 -3.38 -23.08 -11.23
N THR A 62 -2.68 -24.22 -11.25
CA THR A 62 -1.22 -24.27 -11.09
C THR A 62 -0.53 -23.95 -12.41
N LEU A 63 0.09 -22.77 -12.49
CA LEU A 63 0.77 -22.30 -13.71
C LEU A 63 1.94 -23.20 -14.09
N ASP A 64 2.12 -23.43 -15.39
CA ASP A 64 3.14 -24.30 -16.01
C ASP A 64 2.98 -25.80 -15.69
N SER A 65 1.85 -26.21 -15.09
CA SER A 65 1.49 -27.63 -14.97
C SER A 65 1.14 -28.23 -16.34
N PRO A 66 1.21 -29.56 -16.51
CA PRO A 66 0.77 -30.21 -17.74
C PRO A 66 -0.65 -29.81 -18.15
N GLU A 67 -1.57 -29.71 -17.18
CA GLU A 67 -2.94 -29.26 -17.38
C GLU A 67 -3.00 -27.80 -17.89
N ASP A 68 -2.22 -26.87 -17.31
CA ASP A 68 -2.16 -25.48 -17.80
C ASP A 68 -1.58 -25.38 -19.22
N LEU A 69 -0.56 -26.19 -19.53
CA LEU A 69 0.08 -26.25 -20.86
C LEU A 69 -0.86 -26.82 -21.93
N GLU A 70 -1.73 -27.77 -21.58
CA GLU A 70 -2.72 -28.35 -22.50
C GLU A 70 -3.71 -27.30 -23.01
N HIS A 71 -4.10 -26.37 -22.14
CA HIS A 71 -5.06 -25.30 -22.42
C HIS A 71 -4.44 -24.07 -23.13
N MET A 72 -3.11 -24.02 -23.29
CA MET A 72 -2.45 -22.95 -24.06
C MET A 72 -2.78 -23.05 -25.55
N GLY A 73 -2.89 -21.89 -26.22
CA GLY A 73 -3.21 -21.84 -27.65
C GLY A 73 -1.99 -21.70 -28.56
N THR A 74 -2.23 -21.90 -29.85
CA THR A 74 -1.29 -21.48 -30.91
C THR A 74 -1.43 -19.99 -31.21
N PHE A 75 -0.45 -19.42 -31.91
CA PHE A 75 -0.50 -18.03 -32.33
C PHE A 75 -1.72 -17.73 -33.20
N GLU A 76 -2.04 -18.61 -34.15
CA GLU A 76 -3.17 -18.47 -35.06
C GLU A 76 -4.50 -18.45 -34.30
N GLN A 77 -4.64 -19.32 -33.28
CA GLN A 77 -5.83 -19.36 -32.44
C GLN A 77 -5.99 -18.07 -31.63
N ALA A 78 -4.89 -17.53 -31.08
CA ALA A 78 -4.92 -16.28 -30.34
C ALA A 78 -5.25 -15.08 -31.25
N ILE A 79 -4.70 -15.02 -32.46
CA ILE A 79 -5.00 -13.95 -33.41
C ILE A 79 -6.44 -14.04 -33.92
N ALA A 80 -6.95 -15.24 -34.23
CA ALA A 80 -8.34 -15.43 -34.62
C ALA A 80 -9.32 -14.99 -33.51
N ALA A 81 -9.01 -15.32 -32.25
CA ALA A 81 -9.80 -14.91 -31.10
C ALA A 81 -9.70 -13.40 -30.80
N LEU A 82 -8.55 -12.77 -31.07
CA LEU A 82 -8.38 -11.31 -30.99
C LEU A 82 -9.22 -10.61 -32.06
N GLN A 83 -9.20 -11.09 -33.30
CA GLN A 83 -9.98 -10.54 -34.41
C GLN A 83 -11.49 -10.67 -34.20
N ALA A 84 -11.94 -11.63 -33.40
CA ALA A 84 -13.34 -11.75 -32.98
C ALA A 84 -13.80 -10.64 -32.00
N GLY A 85 -12.90 -9.75 -31.57
CA GLY A 85 -13.23 -8.48 -30.89
C GLY A 85 -13.62 -8.60 -29.42
N ARG A 86 -13.30 -9.71 -28.75
CA ARG A 86 -13.69 -9.95 -27.35
C ARG A 86 -12.57 -9.66 -26.33
N PHE A 87 -11.36 -9.34 -26.76
CA PHE A 87 -10.19 -9.21 -25.89
C PHE A 87 -9.35 -7.99 -26.28
N ASP A 88 -8.58 -7.46 -25.32
CA ASP A 88 -7.80 -6.22 -25.51
C ASP A 88 -6.47 -6.50 -26.25
N GLY A 89 -6.01 -7.75 -26.23
CA GLY A 89 -4.75 -8.16 -26.85
C GLY A 89 -4.38 -9.61 -26.57
N VAL A 90 -3.17 -10.00 -26.99
CA VAL A 90 -2.61 -11.34 -26.80
C VAL A 90 -1.50 -11.32 -25.76
N GLY A 91 -1.25 -12.47 -25.14
CA GLY A 91 -0.16 -12.66 -24.21
C GLY A 91 0.63 -13.93 -24.53
N PHE A 92 1.87 -13.97 -24.07
CA PHE A 92 2.78 -15.09 -24.25
C PHE A 92 3.21 -15.63 -22.87
N ALA A 93 2.93 -16.90 -22.61
CA ALA A 93 3.27 -17.55 -21.35
C ALA A 93 4.76 -17.94 -21.31
N LEU A 94 5.46 -17.56 -20.24
CA LEU A 94 6.85 -17.94 -19.98
C LEU A 94 6.92 -19.34 -19.38
N GLY A 95 8.12 -19.96 -19.36
CA GLY A 95 8.30 -21.36 -18.93
C GLY A 95 8.84 -22.25 -20.05
N ASP A 96 9.33 -23.46 -19.71
CA ASP A 96 9.87 -24.43 -20.70
C ASP A 96 10.97 -23.82 -21.60
N GLY A 97 11.91 -23.14 -20.95
CA GLY A 97 13.01 -22.44 -21.60
C GLY A 97 12.69 -21.01 -22.06
N TRP A 98 11.42 -20.60 -22.12
CA TRP A 98 11.03 -19.22 -22.46
C TRP A 98 11.19 -18.27 -21.26
N GLN A 99 11.73 -17.09 -21.55
CA GLN A 99 12.15 -16.08 -20.58
C GLN A 99 11.67 -14.70 -21.00
N GLY A 100 11.51 -13.80 -20.04
CA GLY A 100 11.14 -12.42 -20.30
C GLY A 100 11.81 -11.43 -19.34
N ILE A 101 12.17 -10.25 -19.84
CA ILE A 101 12.56 -9.06 -19.05
C ILE A 101 11.50 -7.99 -19.26
N ASP A 102 11.03 -7.39 -18.17
CA ASP A 102 10.08 -6.27 -18.19
C ASP A 102 10.76 -5.03 -17.59
N LEU A 103 10.87 -3.96 -18.39
CA LEU A 103 11.39 -2.65 -17.97
C LEU A 103 10.26 -1.64 -17.87
N ASP A 104 9.94 -1.24 -16.65
CA ASP A 104 8.88 -0.28 -16.34
C ASP A 104 9.41 1.14 -16.16
N LYS A 105 8.66 2.11 -16.70
CA LYS A 105 8.89 3.56 -16.55
C LYS A 105 10.33 3.98 -16.94
N VAL A 106 10.78 3.51 -18.09
CA VAL A 106 12.17 3.62 -18.56
C VAL A 106 12.71 5.05 -18.51
N ASP A 107 11.87 6.03 -18.87
CA ASP A 107 12.25 7.45 -18.91
C ASP A 107 12.45 8.06 -17.53
N THR A 108 11.70 7.62 -16.52
CA THR A 108 11.75 8.18 -15.16
C THR A 108 12.65 7.39 -14.22
N ASN A 109 12.92 6.13 -14.53
CA ASN A 109 13.75 5.24 -13.70
C ASN A 109 15.23 5.22 -14.16
N GLY A 110 15.61 6.06 -15.13
CA GLY A 110 16.99 6.11 -15.66
C GLY A 110 17.41 4.84 -16.40
N LEU A 111 16.47 3.98 -16.80
CA LEU A 111 16.72 2.69 -17.46
C LEU A 111 16.88 2.83 -18.99
N ALA A 112 16.72 4.04 -19.54
CA ALA A 112 16.80 4.31 -20.98
C ALA A 112 18.09 3.79 -21.62
N HIS A 113 19.20 3.78 -20.87
CA HIS A 113 20.49 3.27 -21.33
C HIS A 113 20.53 1.75 -21.55
N LEU A 114 19.59 0.98 -21.00
CA LEU A 114 19.55 -0.49 -21.15
C LEU A 114 18.76 -0.95 -22.37
N VAL A 115 17.82 -0.13 -22.86
CA VAL A 115 16.92 -0.50 -23.95
C VAL A 115 17.66 -0.85 -25.25
N PRO A 116 18.68 -0.07 -25.70
CA PRO A 116 19.40 -0.40 -26.93
C PRO A 116 20.16 -1.73 -26.88
N ASP A 117 20.50 -2.20 -25.67
CA ASP A 117 21.29 -3.41 -25.44
C ASP A 117 20.44 -4.63 -25.08
N LEU A 118 19.10 -4.51 -25.02
CA LEU A 118 18.22 -5.62 -24.65
C LEU A 118 18.33 -6.77 -25.67
N PRO A 119 18.68 -7.98 -25.25
CA PRO A 119 18.71 -9.14 -26.15
C PRO A 119 17.33 -9.77 -26.26
N GLY A 120 17.11 -10.51 -27.35
CA GLY A 120 15.88 -11.25 -27.58
C GLY A 120 14.95 -10.55 -28.57
N TYR A 121 13.69 -10.97 -28.56
CA TYR A 121 12.62 -10.23 -29.19
C TYR A 121 12.21 -9.06 -28.28
N VAL A 122 12.42 -7.82 -28.74
CA VAL A 122 12.20 -6.60 -27.95
C VAL A 122 11.04 -5.81 -28.52
N GLU A 123 10.14 -5.33 -27.67
CA GLU A 123 8.97 -4.53 -28.05
C GLU A 123 8.60 -3.51 -26.96
N ARG A 124 7.81 -2.50 -27.31
CA ARG A 124 7.22 -1.58 -26.34
C ARG A 124 6.06 -2.23 -25.59
N SER A 125 6.02 -2.02 -24.28
CA SER A 125 4.93 -2.46 -23.41
C SER A 125 3.60 -1.78 -23.78
N PRO A 126 2.43 -2.35 -23.41
CA PRO A 126 1.13 -1.74 -23.68
C PRO A 126 0.94 -0.34 -23.08
N SER A 127 1.74 0.02 -22.07
CA SER A 127 1.68 1.34 -21.42
C SER A 127 2.34 2.45 -22.25
N GLY A 128 3.19 2.08 -23.22
CA GLY A 128 4.04 2.99 -23.98
C GLY A 128 5.22 3.58 -23.19
N LYS A 129 5.36 3.29 -21.89
CA LYS A 129 6.38 3.87 -20.99
C LYS A 129 7.48 2.87 -20.59
N GLY A 130 7.45 1.68 -21.17
CA GLY A 130 8.30 0.54 -20.79
C GLY A 130 8.52 -0.42 -21.94
N TRP A 131 9.44 -1.36 -21.78
CA TRP A 131 9.90 -2.29 -22.82
C TRP A 131 9.90 -3.74 -22.33
N HIS A 132 9.46 -4.66 -23.17
CA HIS A 132 9.58 -6.09 -22.94
C HIS A 132 10.70 -6.67 -23.80
N ALA A 133 11.43 -7.63 -23.27
CA ALA A 133 12.29 -8.52 -24.05
C ALA A 133 11.89 -9.98 -23.78
N ILE A 134 11.68 -10.77 -24.83
CA ILE A 134 11.33 -12.20 -24.75
C ILE A 134 12.44 -13.02 -25.40
N GLY A 135 12.88 -14.05 -24.70
CA GLY A 135 13.99 -14.90 -25.12
C GLY A 135 13.77 -16.37 -24.79
N ARG A 136 14.73 -17.20 -25.20
CA ARG A 136 14.71 -18.65 -24.93
C ARG A 136 16.12 -19.16 -24.65
N GLY A 137 16.28 -19.94 -23.59
CA GLY A 137 17.58 -20.50 -23.23
C GLY A 137 17.70 -20.95 -21.77
N GLU A 138 18.88 -20.74 -21.20
CA GLU A 138 19.23 -21.11 -19.83
C GLU A 138 18.32 -20.42 -18.80
N ARG A 139 17.76 -21.20 -17.86
CA ARG A 139 16.84 -20.69 -16.85
C ARG A 139 17.46 -19.53 -16.05
N ILE A 140 16.72 -18.44 -15.94
CA ILE A 140 17.04 -17.31 -15.05
C ILE A 140 16.23 -17.42 -13.75
N ASP A 141 16.80 -16.92 -12.66
CA ASP A 141 16.04 -16.81 -11.41
C ASP A 141 14.95 -15.75 -11.56
N ASN A 142 13.73 -16.08 -11.13
CA ASN A 142 12.59 -15.17 -11.23
C ASN A 142 12.81 -13.96 -10.30
N MET A 143 12.86 -12.79 -10.92
CA MET A 143 13.08 -11.47 -10.34
C MET A 143 11.82 -10.62 -10.51
N GLY A 144 10.89 -10.67 -9.54
CA GLY A 144 9.68 -9.85 -9.57
C GLY A 144 9.83 -8.49 -8.88
N ALA A 145 8.88 -7.57 -9.06
CA ALA A 145 8.88 -6.19 -8.57
C ALA A 145 9.66 -5.94 -7.26
N ASP A 146 10.69 -5.10 -7.32
CA ASP A 146 11.49 -4.67 -6.16
C ASP A 146 11.69 -3.14 -6.10
N GLY A 147 10.92 -2.39 -6.90
CA GLY A 147 11.01 -0.93 -6.98
C GLY A 147 12.09 -0.40 -7.93
N SER A 148 12.97 -1.25 -8.49
CA SER A 148 13.98 -0.85 -9.47
C SER A 148 13.40 -0.52 -10.86
N GLY A 149 12.14 -0.91 -11.12
CA GLY A 149 11.53 -0.85 -12.45
C GLY A 149 12.03 -1.94 -13.41
N VAL A 150 12.72 -2.96 -12.90
CA VAL A 150 13.25 -4.07 -13.72
C VAL A 150 12.79 -5.42 -13.16
N GLU A 151 12.12 -6.21 -14.00
CA GLU A 151 11.72 -7.58 -13.69
C GLU A 151 12.29 -8.58 -14.71
N ALA A 152 12.53 -9.81 -14.30
CA ALA A 152 12.94 -10.89 -15.20
C ALA A 152 12.35 -12.24 -14.75
N TYR A 153 11.88 -13.05 -15.69
CA TYR A 153 11.19 -14.31 -15.39
C TYR A 153 11.53 -15.42 -16.38
N SER A 154 11.57 -16.66 -15.91
CA SER A 154 11.72 -17.87 -16.73
C SER A 154 10.51 -18.82 -16.65
N GLY A 155 9.39 -18.37 -16.06
CA GLY A 155 8.19 -19.18 -15.81
C GLY A 155 7.21 -18.54 -14.83
N ARG A 156 6.01 -19.12 -14.69
CA ARG A 156 4.90 -18.70 -13.81
C ARG A 156 4.30 -17.33 -14.11
N ARG A 157 4.69 -16.70 -15.22
CA ARG A 157 4.22 -15.39 -15.67
C ARG A 157 3.86 -15.46 -17.16
N PHE A 158 3.09 -14.48 -17.62
CA PHE A 158 2.88 -14.23 -19.04
C PHE A 158 3.15 -12.75 -19.30
N PHE A 159 3.66 -12.42 -20.49
CA PHE A 159 3.84 -11.05 -20.92
C PHE A 159 2.77 -10.71 -21.96
N THR A 160 2.21 -9.52 -21.90
CA THR A 160 1.34 -9.01 -22.96
C THR A 160 2.21 -8.67 -24.18
N VAL A 161 1.83 -9.15 -25.36
CA VAL A 161 2.60 -8.94 -26.59
C VAL A 161 1.89 -7.90 -27.44
N THR A 162 2.59 -6.83 -27.80
CA THR A 162 2.04 -5.71 -28.57
C THR A 162 2.48 -5.72 -30.04
N GLY A 163 3.64 -6.31 -30.32
CA GLY A 163 4.34 -6.16 -31.59
C GLY A 163 4.80 -4.73 -31.85
N ASP A 164 4.68 -3.81 -30.90
CA ASP A 164 4.97 -2.39 -31.09
C ASP A 164 6.47 -2.13 -31.06
N GLU A 165 7.00 -1.59 -32.14
CA GLU A 165 8.45 -1.52 -32.39
C GLU A 165 9.15 -2.89 -32.21
N GLY A 166 8.43 -3.99 -32.41
CA GLY A 166 8.93 -5.36 -32.24
C GLY A 166 10.09 -5.68 -33.20
N HIS A 167 11.25 -6.06 -32.65
CA HIS A 167 12.44 -6.44 -33.41
C HIS A 167 13.30 -7.49 -32.68
N GLY A 168 14.23 -8.11 -33.39
CA GLY A 168 15.12 -9.14 -32.84
C GLY A 168 14.51 -10.54 -32.84
N GLU A 169 15.32 -11.51 -32.45
CA GLU A 169 14.96 -12.93 -32.39
C GLU A 169 15.10 -13.43 -30.95
N PRO A 170 14.29 -14.40 -30.48
CA PRO A 170 14.41 -14.92 -29.13
C PRO A 170 15.77 -15.62 -28.91
N VAL A 171 16.60 -15.02 -28.06
CA VAL A 171 17.90 -15.58 -27.65
C VAL A 171 17.94 -15.77 -26.13
N CYS A 172 19.00 -16.40 -25.61
CA CYS A 172 19.14 -16.60 -24.16
C CYS A 172 19.37 -15.27 -23.45
N LEU A 173 18.51 -14.94 -22.47
CA LEU A 173 18.60 -13.67 -21.74
C LEU A 173 19.53 -13.75 -20.52
N ALA A 174 19.90 -14.95 -20.07
CA ALA A 174 20.61 -15.18 -18.82
C ALA A 174 21.93 -14.40 -18.68
N GLY A 175 22.71 -14.31 -19.75
CA GLY A 175 23.97 -13.55 -19.76
C GLY A 175 23.75 -12.06 -19.47
N PHE A 176 22.75 -11.46 -20.12
CA PHE A 176 22.38 -10.07 -19.91
C PHE A 176 21.76 -9.84 -18.54
N VAL A 177 20.90 -10.77 -18.08
CA VAL A 177 20.31 -10.69 -16.74
C VAL A 177 21.42 -10.68 -15.68
N ARG A 178 22.38 -11.61 -15.71
CA ARG A 178 23.49 -11.67 -14.75
C ARG A 178 24.42 -10.46 -14.82
N ALA A 179 24.73 -9.98 -16.03
CA ALA A 179 25.72 -8.92 -16.22
C ALA A 179 25.16 -7.51 -16.02
N ARG A 180 23.87 -7.29 -16.31
CA ARG A 180 23.29 -5.94 -16.40
C ARG A 180 22.07 -5.75 -15.50
N ILE A 181 21.25 -6.79 -15.29
CA ILE A 181 20.03 -6.68 -14.48
C ILE A 181 20.27 -7.01 -13.00
N GLU A 182 20.94 -8.12 -12.69
CA GLU A 182 21.26 -8.53 -11.32
C GLU A 182 22.06 -7.48 -10.52
N PRO A 183 23.06 -6.79 -11.10
CA PRO A 183 23.80 -5.75 -10.36
C PRO A 183 22.92 -4.56 -9.97
N LEU A 184 21.91 -4.24 -10.79
CA LEU A 184 20.92 -3.22 -10.47
C LEU A 184 20.04 -3.65 -9.29
N ARG A 185 19.80 -4.96 -9.15
CA ARG A 185 19.12 -5.56 -7.99
C ARG A 185 19.99 -5.80 -6.77
N ARG A 186 21.29 -6.04 -6.90
CA ARG A 186 22.19 -6.20 -5.72
C ARG A 186 22.39 -4.89 -4.96
N ARG A 187 22.04 -3.75 -5.55
CA ARG A 187 21.90 -2.46 -4.86
C ARG A 187 20.59 -2.34 -4.06
N THR A 188 19.57 -3.15 -4.36
CA THR A 188 18.26 -3.17 -3.68
C THR A 188 18.06 -4.37 -2.75
N ASN A 189 18.73 -5.53 -2.96
CA ASN A 189 18.53 -6.78 -2.22
C ASN A 189 19.85 -7.47 -1.77
N SER A 190 20.47 -7.01 -0.67
CA SER A 190 21.41 -7.82 0.12
C SER A 190 20.84 -8.11 1.51
N PRO A 191 20.96 -9.34 2.05
CA PRO A 191 20.56 -9.70 3.40
C PRO A 191 21.57 -9.15 4.43
N VAL A 192 21.07 -8.45 5.44
CA VAL A 192 21.85 -8.07 6.63
C VAL A 192 21.79 -9.23 7.63
N VAL A 193 22.92 -9.90 7.87
CA VAL A 193 23.28 -10.35 9.22
C VAL A 193 24.63 -9.76 9.56
N SER A 194 24.56 -8.74 10.43
CA SER A 194 25.59 -8.13 11.26
C SER A 194 27.04 -8.20 10.78
N HIS A 195 27.49 -7.15 10.09
CA HIS A 195 28.41 -6.17 10.68
C HIS A 195 27.85 -4.79 10.33
N SER A 196 27.60 -3.98 11.37
CA SER A 196 27.00 -2.65 11.28
C SER A 196 27.87 -1.73 10.43
N ALA A 197 27.47 -1.49 9.19
CA ALA A 197 27.76 -0.23 8.52
C ALA A 197 26.53 0.66 8.73
N ALA A 198 26.62 1.53 9.73
CA ALA A 198 25.62 2.54 10.00
C ALA A 198 25.34 3.34 8.73
N ARG A 199 24.10 3.26 8.21
CA ARG A 199 23.55 4.33 7.38
C ARG A 199 23.27 5.49 8.32
N VAL A 200 24.30 6.28 8.58
CA VAL A 200 24.19 7.61 9.15
C VAL A 200 23.24 8.39 8.24
N GLY A 201 22.13 8.85 8.81
CA GLY A 201 21.25 9.80 8.13
C GLY A 201 22.09 10.98 7.66
N ILE A 202 21.91 11.39 6.41
CA ILE A 202 22.49 12.64 5.93
C ILE A 202 21.71 13.77 6.62
N GLY A 203 22.14 14.09 7.84
CA GLY A 203 22.04 15.45 8.37
C GLY A 203 22.85 16.38 7.48
N ALA A 204 22.54 17.68 7.53
CA ALA A 204 23.16 18.74 6.75
C ALA A 204 24.64 18.44 6.40
N ALA A 205 24.98 18.40 5.10
CA ALA A 205 26.33 18.08 4.65
C ALA A 205 27.36 18.97 5.34
N ASP A 206 28.26 18.37 6.13
CA ASP A 206 29.36 19.09 6.77
C ASP A 206 30.29 19.64 5.67
N TRP A 207 30.76 20.87 5.85
CA TRP A 207 31.65 21.55 4.91
C TRP A 207 32.97 20.80 4.73
N ASN A 208 33.42 20.05 5.73
CA ASN A 208 34.61 19.21 5.63
C ASN A 208 34.41 18.03 4.68
N ASP A 209 33.24 17.39 4.71
CA ASP A 209 32.91 16.31 3.78
C ASP A 209 32.78 16.84 2.35
N LEU A 210 32.14 18.00 2.17
CA LEU A 210 32.03 18.65 0.87
C LEU A 210 33.39 19.03 0.30
N SER A 211 34.28 19.58 1.14
CA SER A 211 35.65 19.90 0.73
C SER A 211 36.44 18.64 0.35
N SER A 212 36.28 17.55 1.11
CA SER A 212 36.90 16.26 0.79
C SER A 212 36.38 15.71 -0.54
N ALA A 213 35.06 15.73 -0.75
CA ALA A 213 34.43 15.26 -1.98
C ALA A 213 34.86 16.08 -3.20
N LEU A 214 34.90 17.41 -3.08
CA LEU A 214 35.38 18.30 -4.13
C LEU A 214 36.83 18.02 -4.53
N SER A 215 37.70 17.74 -3.55
CA SER A 215 39.11 17.46 -3.83
C SER A 215 39.34 16.22 -4.71
N ALA A 216 38.37 15.29 -4.73
CA ALA A 216 38.43 14.09 -5.57
C ALA A 216 37.85 14.30 -6.98
N ILE A 217 37.06 15.35 -7.19
CA ILE A 217 36.56 15.70 -8.53
C ILE A 217 37.64 16.53 -9.22
N PRO A 218 38.18 16.11 -10.38
CA PRO A 218 39.20 16.87 -11.07
C PRO A 218 38.62 18.22 -11.54
N PRO A 219 39.32 19.35 -11.32
CA PRO A 219 38.90 20.65 -11.83
C PRO A 219 38.71 20.66 -13.35
N SER A 220 39.38 19.76 -14.09
CA SER A 220 39.23 19.56 -15.53
C SER A 220 37.97 18.78 -15.94
N CYS A 221 36.98 18.61 -15.06
CA CYS A 221 35.69 17.96 -15.36
C CYS A 221 34.90 18.64 -16.51
N SER A 222 33.80 18.04 -16.94
CA SER A 222 32.96 18.62 -17.99
C SER A 222 32.30 19.93 -17.53
N ARG A 223 31.91 20.79 -18.47
CA ARG A 223 31.22 22.06 -18.14
C ARG A 223 29.92 21.83 -17.38
N ASP A 224 29.21 20.74 -17.68
CA ASP A 224 27.96 20.35 -17.01
C ASP A 224 28.22 19.93 -15.55
N GLU A 225 29.23 19.10 -15.31
CA GLU A 225 29.66 18.69 -13.95
C GLU A 225 30.13 19.89 -13.11
N TRP A 226 30.88 20.81 -13.71
CA TRP A 226 31.34 22.04 -13.07
C TRP A 226 30.17 22.96 -12.67
N VAL A 227 29.18 23.14 -13.55
CA VAL A 227 27.95 23.91 -13.27
C VAL A 227 27.12 23.26 -12.18
N ARG A 228 26.91 21.94 -12.23
CA ARG A 228 26.15 21.19 -11.21
C ARG A 228 26.80 21.27 -9.83
N THR A 229 28.13 21.22 -9.78
CA THR A 229 28.90 21.37 -8.54
C THR A 229 28.71 22.77 -7.95
N GLY A 230 28.78 23.82 -8.79
CA GLY A 230 28.50 25.19 -8.36
C GLY A 230 27.07 25.39 -7.83
N PHE A 231 26.07 24.81 -8.51
CA PHE A 231 24.67 24.88 -8.10
C PHE A 231 24.42 24.20 -6.74
N ALA A 232 24.99 23.00 -6.55
CA ALA A 232 24.87 22.25 -5.30
C ALA A 232 25.55 22.93 -4.11
N LEU A 233 26.69 23.60 -4.34
CA LEU A 233 27.36 24.40 -3.31
C LEU A 233 26.55 25.64 -2.93
N LYS A 234 26.00 26.35 -3.91
CA LYS A 234 25.17 27.52 -3.64
C LYS A 234 23.91 27.14 -2.85
N ALA A 235 23.24 26.06 -3.22
CA ALA A 235 22.09 25.53 -2.49
C ALA A 235 22.42 25.18 -1.04
N GLN A 236 23.58 24.57 -0.78
CA GLN A 236 24.05 24.29 0.58
C GLN A 236 24.39 25.56 1.36
N GLY A 237 25.03 26.53 0.70
CA GLY A 237 25.33 27.84 1.28
C GLY A 237 24.06 28.59 1.69
N GLU A 238 23.02 28.57 0.85
CA GLU A 238 21.73 29.18 1.14
C GLU A 238 20.99 28.45 2.27
N ALA A 239 20.98 27.11 2.26
CA ALA A 239 20.35 26.30 3.30
C ALA A 239 20.99 26.45 4.69
N THR A 240 22.28 26.78 4.75
CA THR A 240 23.05 26.91 6.00
C THR A 240 23.40 28.36 6.38
N GLY A 241 23.02 29.34 5.56
CA GLY A 241 23.37 30.75 5.75
C GLY A 241 24.85 31.08 5.51
N GLN A 242 25.62 30.20 4.85
CA GLN A 242 27.06 30.32 4.59
C GLN A 242 27.39 30.45 3.08
N VAL A 243 26.67 31.30 2.36
CA VAL A 243 26.80 31.48 0.89
C VAL A 243 28.22 31.91 0.48
N GLU A 244 28.87 32.78 1.25
CA GLU A 244 30.24 33.23 0.95
C GLU A 244 31.27 32.10 1.06
N ARG A 245 31.12 31.21 2.07
CA ARG A 245 31.97 30.03 2.25
C ARG A 245 31.81 29.06 1.08
N ALA A 246 30.59 28.89 0.58
CA ALA A 246 30.31 28.06 -0.59
C ALA A 246 30.96 28.62 -1.86
N HIS A 247 30.89 29.93 -2.05
CA HIS A 247 31.47 30.62 -3.20
C HIS A 247 33.00 30.54 -3.19
N GLU A 248 33.63 30.75 -2.03
CA GLU A 248 35.09 30.63 -1.87
C GLU A 248 35.57 29.20 -2.16
N MET A 249 34.86 28.19 -1.67
CA MET A 249 35.20 26.78 -1.91
C MET A 249 35.07 26.40 -3.39
N TRP A 250 34.03 26.88 -4.08
CA TRP A 250 33.87 26.66 -5.52
C TRP A 250 34.96 27.37 -6.35
N ARG A 251 35.32 28.60 -5.96
CA ARG A 251 36.39 29.38 -6.59
C ARG A 251 37.75 28.72 -6.42
N ALA A 252 38.09 28.30 -5.19
CA ALA A 252 39.34 27.63 -4.88
C ALA A 252 39.49 26.31 -5.65
N TRP A 253 38.41 25.52 -5.74
CA TRP A 253 38.40 24.28 -6.51
C TRP A 253 38.54 24.53 -8.03
N SER A 254 37.82 25.53 -8.56
CA SER A 254 37.87 25.89 -10.00
C SER A 254 39.25 26.40 -10.44
N ALA A 255 40.02 27.00 -9.53
CA ALA A 255 41.36 27.51 -9.80
C ALA A 255 42.40 26.40 -10.08
N GLY A 256 42.08 25.14 -9.81
CA GLY A 256 42.98 24.01 -10.03
C GLY A 256 43.21 23.65 -11.51
N ASP A 257 42.43 24.22 -12.45
CA ASP A 257 42.73 24.15 -13.89
C ASP A 257 42.46 25.50 -14.59
N PRO A 258 43.44 26.43 -14.55
CA PRO A 258 43.32 27.76 -15.14
C PRO A 258 43.14 27.75 -16.67
N SER A 259 43.42 26.63 -17.34
CA SER A 259 43.33 26.50 -18.80
C SER A 259 41.89 26.33 -19.28
N LYS A 260 41.02 25.76 -18.43
CA LYS A 260 39.61 25.46 -18.74
C LYS A 260 38.64 26.52 -18.20
N TYR A 261 38.97 27.18 -17.09
CA TYR A 261 38.13 28.20 -16.44
C TYR A 261 38.92 29.46 -16.10
N PRO A 262 39.27 30.30 -17.10
CA PRO A 262 40.20 31.40 -16.91
C PRO A 262 39.56 32.59 -16.18
N GLY A 263 39.95 32.77 -14.92
CA GLY A 263 39.89 34.04 -14.19
C GLY A 263 38.67 34.24 -13.29
N ASP A 264 38.90 34.88 -12.15
CA ASP A 264 37.92 35.13 -11.08
C ASP A 264 36.64 35.82 -11.56
N LYS A 265 36.71 36.63 -12.62
CA LYS A 265 35.55 37.30 -13.21
C LYS A 265 34.56 36.32 -13.86
N ALA A 266 35.03 35.28 -14.53
CA ALA A 266 34.17 34.31 -15.21
C ALA A 266 33.46 33.39 -14.19
N VAL A 267 34.16 32.99 -13.12
CA VAL A 267 33.61 32.22 -12.01
C VAL A 267 32.54 33.03 -11.28
N ALA A 268 32.84 34.28 -10.92
CA ALA A 268 31.87 35.16 -10.24
C ALA A 268 30.62 35.45 -11.09
N GLN A 269 30.78 35.64 -12.41
CA GLN A 269 29.64 35.83 -13.32
C GLN A 269 28.74 34.59 -13.37
N GLN A 270 29.33 33.40 -13.40
CA GLN A 270 28.56 32.16 -13.38
C GLN A 270 27.91 31.88 -12.01
N TRP A 271 28.56 32.23 -10.89
CA TRP A 271 27.93 32.15 -9.56
C TRP A 271 26.63 32.96 -9.48
N GLY A 272 26.66 34.16 -10.10
CA GLY A 272 25.52 35.07 -10.19
C GLY A 272 24.40 34.58 -11.09
N SER A 273 24.65 33.63 -12.01
CA SER A 273 23.63 33.11 -12.92
C SER A 273 22.81 31.95 -12.35
N PHE A 274 23.25 31.36 -11.23
CA PHE A 274 22.49 30.30 -10.55
C PHE A 274 21.25 30.88 -9.85
N GLN A 275 20.06 30.59 -10.39
CA GLN A 275 18.77 30.96 -9.81
C GLN A 275 18.09 29.77 -9.13
N SER A 276 17.40 30.02 -8.03
CA SER A 276 16.69 29.02 -7.24
C SER A 276 15.30 28.72 -7.83
N ASP A 277 15.24 28.02 -8.96
CA ASP A 277 13.98 27.47 -9.48
C ASP A 277 13.73 26.07 -8.91
N LYS A 278 12.53 25.87 -8.34
CA LYS A 278 12.12 24.66 -7.62
C LYS A 278 12.07 23.38 -8.47
N GLU A 279 12.08 23.51 -9.80
CA GLU A 279 12.00 22.35 -10.71
C GLU A 279 13.35 21.65 -10.98
N ASN A 280 14.49 22.28 -10.68
CA ASN A 280 15.83 21.72 -10.96
C ASN A 280 16.81 21.81 -9.77
N ALA A 281 16.30 21.78 -8.53
CA ALA A 281 17.15 21.93 -7.34
C ALA A 281 18.14 20.76 -7.15
N VAL A 282 19.40 20.96 -7.56
CA VAL A 282 20.51 20.02 -7.35
C VAL A 282 21.09 20.26 -5.94
N GLY A 283 20.93 19.30 -5.03
CA GLY A 283 21.43 19.39 -3.65
C GLY A 283 22.88 18.87 -3.48
N PRO A 284 23.47 19.00 -2.26
CA PRO A 284 24.84 18.57 -1.95
C PRO A 284 25.10 17.07 -2.20
N ALA A 285 24.04 16.25 -2.22
CA ALA A 285 24.11 14.83 -2.59
C ALA A 285 24.73 14.60 -3.98
N SER A 286 24.55 15.55 -4.91
CA SER A 286 25.09 15.45 -6.26
C SER A 286 26.61 15.61 -6.30
N ILE A 287 27.20 16.38 -5.38
CA ILE A 287 28.66 16.51 -5.25
C ILE A 287 29.25 15.21 -4.73
N PHE A 288 28.63 14.59 -3.72
CA PHE A 288 29.07 13.29 -3.20
C PHE A 288 28.94 12.19 -4.24
N HIS A 289 27.85 12.19 -5.01
CA HIS A 289 27.66 11.23 -6.10
C HIS A 289 28.73 11.40 -7.19
N LEU A 290 28.98 12.64 -7.60
CA LEU A 290 30.00 12.95 -8.60
C LEU A 290 31.41 12.59 -8.10
N ALA A 291 31.75 12.91 -6.85
CA ALA A 291 33.02 12.55 -6.23
C ALA A 291 33.21 11.03 -6.16
N GLN A 292 32.15 10.27 -5.85
CA GLN A 292 32.19 8.80 -5.86
C GLN A 292 32.46 8.22 -7.25
N CYS A 293 31.98 8.86 -8.32
CA CYS A 293 32.33 8.48 -9.69
C CYS A 293 33.83 8.64 -9.97
N TYR A 294 34.50 9.57 -9.27
CA TYR A 294 35.96 9.74 -9.30
C TYR A 294 36.69 8.94 -8.20
N GLY A 295 36.01 8.00 -7.55
CA GLY A 295 36.62 7.10 -6.57
C GLY A 295 36.70 7.65 -5.14
N TRP A 296 36.04 8.76 -4.85
CA TRP A 296 35.97 9.29 -3.50
C TRP A 296 35.22 8.36 -2.56
N THR A 297 35.80 8.13 -1.38
CA THR A 297 35.14 7.47 -0.25
C THR A 297 35.15 8.45 0.92
N ARG A 298 34.01 8.57 1.61
CA ARG A 298 33.88 9.51 2.73
C ARG A 298 34.88 9.13 3.83
N PRO A 299 35.79 10.03 4.23
CA PRO A 299 36.76 9.72 5.27
C PRO A 299 36.06 9.35 6.58
N PRO A 300 36.54 8.35 7.33
CA PRO A 300 36.06 8.10 8.68
C PRO A 300 36.36 9.31 9.57
N LEU A 301 35.39 9.72 10.40
CA LEU A 301 35.52 10.84 11.32
C LEU A 301 36.75 10.65 12.23
N ASP A 302 37.69 11.59 12.19
CA ASP A 302 38.85 11.60 13.09
C ASP A 302 38.43 12.11 14.48
N VAL A 303 38.03 11.15 15.33
CA VAL A 303 37.61 11.35 16.72
C VAL A 303 38.74 11.81 17.65
N SER A 304 40.00 11.80 17.19
CA SER A 304 41.17 12.08 18.02
C SER A 304 41.23 13.53 18.51
N GLN A 305 40.57 14.45 17.80
CA GLN A 305 40.54 15.88 18.16
C GLN A 305 39.37 16.25 19.08
N MET A 306 38.42 15.35 19.35
CA MET A 306 37.25 15.62 20.21
C MET A 306 37.53 15.39 21.72
N PHE A 307 38.70 14.87 22.08
CA PHE A 307 39.05 14.49 23.46
C PHE A 307 39.91 15.50 24.23
N THR A 308 39.85 16.79 23.88
CA THR A 308 40.50 17.84 24.69
C THR A 308 39.51 18.92 25.13
N ALA A 309 39.21 18.85 26.44
CA ALA A 309 38.59 19.88 27.30
C ALA A 309 37.11 20.23 27.02
N SER A 310 36.25 20.56 27.98
CA SER A 310 36.18 20.51 29.45
C SER A 310 34.76 20.98 29.79
N ALA A 311 34.08 20.26 30.69
CA ALA A 311 32.91 20.65 31.51
C ALA A 311 31.97 21.80 31.04
N ALA A 312 30.76 21.46 30.54
CA ALA A 312 29.49 22.10 30.95
C ALA A 312 28.26 21.49 30.23
N ALA A 313 27.27 21.02 31.04
CA ALA A 313 25.85 20.74 30.79
C ALA A 313 25.40 19.77 29.66
N PRO A 314 24.43 18.85 29.91
CA PRO A 314 24.02 17.87 28.90
C PRO A 314 22.96 18.44 27.95
N SER A 315 23.32 18.66 26.69
CA SER A 315 22.37 18.66 25.57
C SER A 315 22.24 17.24 25.03
N ASN A 316 21.01 16.75 24.97
CA ASN A 316 20.63 15.36 24.71
C ASN A 316 20.81 15.01 23.22
N GLU A 317 22.05 14.79 22.76
CA GLU A 317 22.34 14.18 21.46
C GLU A 317 22.19 12.65 21.56
N ARG A 318 21.25 12.10 20.78
CA ARG A 318 20.95 10.66 20.78
C ARG A 318 22.08 9.87 20.13
N LEU A 319 22.74 9.05 20.94
CA LEU A 319 23.60 7.96 20.50
C LEU A 319 22.83 6.97 19.61
N PRO A 320 23.48 6.30 18.63
CA PRO A 320 22.86 5.23 17.85
C PRO A 320 22.36 4.11 18.78
N HIS A 321 21.15 3.62 18.54
CA HIS A 321 20.48 2.59 19.36
C HIS A 321 21.40 1.39 19.61
N ALA A 322 21.97 1.30 20.81
CA ALA A 322 22.56 0.07 21.30
C ALA A 322 21.45 -0.99 21.39
N LEU A 323 21.74 -2.22 20.96
CA LEU A 323 20.83 -3.33 21.19
C LEU A 323 20.68 -3.51 22.71
N SER A 324 19.46 -3.36 23.22
CA SER A 324 19.17 -3.69 24.61
C SER A 324 19.18 -5.22 24.75
N ILE A 325 20.30 -5.76 25.23
CA ILE A 325 20.49 -7.20 25.44
C ILE A 325 20.28 -7.50 26.92
N VAL A 326 19.35 -8.42 27.21
CA VAL A 326 19.14 -8.97 28.55
C VAL A 326 19.46 -10.45 28.49
N PHE A 327 20.37 -10.91 29.34
CA PHE A 327 20.67 -12.32 29.47
C PHE A 327 19.60 -13.02 30.33
N ALA A 328 19.21 -14.23 29.95
CA ALA A 328 18.12 -14.96 30.60
C ALA A 328 18.40 -15.28 32.08
N ASP A 329 19.67 -15.47 32.45
CA ASP A 329 20.15 -15.72 33.82
C ASP A 329 20.27 -14.43 34.66
N ALA A 330 20.23 -13.26 34.02
CA ALA A 330 20.21 -11.95 34.67
C ALA A 330 18.79 -11.41 34.89
N LEU A 331 17.75 -12.17 34.51
CA LEU A 331 16.36 -11.78 34.77
C LEU A 331 16.10 -11.78 36.29
N PRO A 332 15.36 -10.78 36.81
CA PRO A 332 14.98 -10.78 38.21
C PRO A 332 14.07 -11.98 38.52
N GLU A 333 14.20 -12.55 39.73
CA GLU A 333 13.31 -13.64 40.18
C GLU A 333 11.83 -13.21 40.19
N ALA A 334 11.58 -11.92 40.46
CA ALA A 334 10.25 -11.35 40.41
C ALA A 334 9.81 -11.10 38.96
N PHE A 335 8.76 -11.80 38.54
CA PHE A 335 8.10 -11.53 37.26
C PHE A 335 7.51 -10.12 37.24
N GLN A 336 7.82 -9.36 36.18
CA GLN A 336 7.23 -8.06 35.93
C GLN A 336 6.14 -8.21 34.87
N PRO A 337 4.85 -8.03 35.24
CA PRO A 337 3.76 -8.08 34.27
C PRO A 337 3.84 -6.90 33.29
N PRO A 338 3.24 -7.01 32.09
CA PRO A 338 3.13 -5.91 31.14
C PRO A 338 2.49 -4.68 31.78
N ASP A 339 2.96 -3.49 31.39
CA ASP A 339 2.39 -2.23 31.85
C ASP A 339 1.06 -1.97 31.11
N GLU A 340 -0.05 -1.88 31.84
CA GLU A 340 -1.40 -1.82 31.27
C GLU A 340 -1.89 -0.35 31.17
N LEU A 341 -2.19 0.10 29.96
CA LEU A 341 -2.85 1.40 29.72
C LEU A 341 -4.33 1.37 30.14
N ILE A 342 -5.04 0.31 29.73
CA ILE A 342 -6.42 0.05 30.13
C ILE A 342 -6.47 -1.38 30.64
N GLN A 343 -6.90 -1.52 31.89
CA GLN A 343 -6.88 -2.79 32.61
C GLN A 343 -7.52 -3.93 31.81
N GLY A 344 -6.75 -4.98 31.55
CA GLY A 344 -7.15 -6.18 30.81
C GLY A 344 -7.44 -5.95 29.32
N LEU A 345 -7.10 -4.78 28.75
CA LEU A 345 -7.43 -4.46 27.37
C LEU A 345 -6.24 -3.97 26.54
N LEU A 346 -5.55 -2.92 26.98
CA LEU A 346 -4.46 -2.28 26.23
C LEU A 346 -3.22 -2.15 27.12
N THR A 347 -2.06 -2.41 26.54
CA THR A 347 -0.73 -2.31 27.18
C THR A 347 0.05 -1.13 26.65
N LEU A 348 0.92 -0.53 27.48
CA LEU A 348 1.76 0.59 27.08
C LEU A 348 2.86 0.16 26.13
N GLY A 349 3.17 1.05 25.19
CA GLY A 349 4.18 0.78 24.17
C GLY A 349 3.81 -0.41 23.28
N ASP A 350 2.52 -0.72 23.11
CA ASP A 350 1.94 -1.70 22.16
C ASP A 350 1.03 -1.02 21.13
N SER A 351 0.47 -1.81 20.21
CA SER A 351 -0.47 -1.33 19.19
C SER A 351 -1.79 -2.11 19.19
N SER A 352 -2.89 -1.41 18.90
CA SER A 352 -4.21 -2.03 18.74
C SER A 352 -4.92 -1.62 17.45
N LEU A 353 -5.70 -2.56 16.91
CA LEU A 353 -6.56 -2.32 15.75
C LEU A 353 -8.03 -2.45 16.15
N TRP A 354 -8.79 -1.37 16.02
CA TRP A 354 -10.22 -1.29 16.28
C TRP A 354 -10.97 -1.30 14.94
N TYR A 355 -11.57 -2.43 14.57
CA TYR A 355 -12.21 -2.59 13.27
C TYR A 355 -13.68 -3.00 13.37
N GLY A 356 -14.41 -2.90 12.26
CA GLY A 356 -15.83 -3.22 12.21
C GLY A 356 -16.56 -2.42 11.13
N ASP A 357 -17.85 -2.70 10.98
CA ASP A 357 -18.69 -2.05 9.97
C ASP A 357 -18.71 -0.52 10.12
N SER A 358 -19.01 0.16 9.00
CA SER A 358 -19.28 1.60 9.05
C SER A 358 -20.42 1.88 10.03
N ASN A 359 -20.32 2.97 10.80
CA ASN A 359 -21.29 3.36 11.84
C ASN A 359 -21.45 2.40 13.03
N ALA A 360 -20.63 1.34 13.18
CA ALA A 360 -20.72 0.44 14.32
C ALA A 360 -20.36 1.06 15.68
N GLY A 361 -19.80 2.27 15.69
CA GLY A 361 -19.45 3.01 16.92
C GLY A 361 -17.98 2.96 17.34
N LYS A 362 -17.07 2.48 16.46
CA LYS A 362 -15.60 2.39 16.71
C LYS A 362 -15.01 3.69 17.28
N THR A 363 -15.21 4.80 16.56
CA THR A 363 -14.70 6.11 16.97
C THR A 363 -15.28 6.55 18.31
N PHE A 364 -16.57 6.28 18.56
CA PHE A 364 -17.19 6.66 19.83
C PHE A 364 -16.62 5.88 21.01
N VAL A 365 -16.50 4.55 20.89
CA VAL A 365 -16.00 3.70 22.00
C VAL A 365 -14.53 3.95 22.30
N LEU A 366 -13.69 4.13 21.28
CA LEU A 366 -12.27 4.43 21.48
C LEU A 366 -12.07 5.85 22.01
N LEU A 367 -12.84 6.84 21.54
CA LEU A 367 -12.77 8.21 22.05
C LEU A 367 -13.22 8.30 23.52
N ASP A 368 -14.25 7.55 23.91
CA ASP A 368 -14.72 7.46 25.29
C ASP A 368 -13.65 6.87 26.22
N ALA A 369 -12.99 5.79 25.78
CA ALA A 369 -11.83 5.21 26.48
C ALA A 369 -10.68 6.22 26.61
N ALA A 370 -10.40 6.94 25.52
CA ALA A 370 -9.34 7.93 25.48
C ALA A 370 -9.61 9.13 26.39
N CYS A 371 -10.85 9.59 26.48
CA CYS A 371 -11.23 10.63 27.45
C CYS A 371 -11.09 10.14 28.89
N ALA A 372 -11.35 8.85 29.16
CA ALA A 372 -11.16 8.26 30.48
C ALA A 372 -9.66 8.15 30.85
N VAL A 373 -8.81 7.72 29.91
CA VAL A 373 -7.34 7.72 30.03
C VAL A 373 -6.82 9.13 30.33
N ALA A 374 -7.22 10.13 29.55
CA ALA A 374 -6.78 11.51 29.74
C ALA A 374 -7.18 12.08 31.12
N ARG A 375 -8.29 11.60 31.68
CA ARG A 375 -8.81 11.99 32.99
C ARG A 375 -8.28 11.13 34.15
N GLY A 376 -7.69 9.97 33.88
CA GLY A 376 -7.33 8.99 34.90
C GLY A 376 -8.54 8.41 35.66
N VAL A 377 -9.66 8.15 34.98
CA VAL A 377 -10.87 7.60 35.61
C VAL A 377 -11.20 6.21 35.07
N PRO A 378 -11.83 5.33 35.88
CA PRO A 378 -12.21 4.02 35.41
C PRO A 378 -13.12 4.06 34.18
N TRP A 379 -12.85 3.19 33.22
CA TRP A 379 -13.61 3.06 31.97
C TRP A 379 -14.24 1.67 31.86
N MET A 380 -15.58 1.59 31.79
CA MET A 380 -16.32 0.33 31.74
C MET A 380 -15.88 -0.70 32.81
N GLY A 381 -15.61 -0.22 34.03
CA GLY A 381 -15.15 -1.05 35.15
C GLY A 381 -13.66 -1.42 35.12
N ARG A 382 -12.86 -0.85 34.21
CA ARG A 382 -11.41 -1.05 34.10
C ARG A 382 -10.66 0.17 34.58
N GLN A 383 -9.59 -0.02 35.32
CA GLN A 383 -8.67 1.07 35.64
C GLN A 383 -7.95 1.56 34.38
N THR A 384 -7.55 2.83 34.37
CA THR A 384 -6.82 3.47 33.27
C THR A 384 -5.58 4.16 33.80
N GLU A 385 -4.46 4.02 33.10
CA GLU A 385 -3.25 4.80 33.38
C GLU A 385 -3.40 6.24 32.85
N PRO A 386 -3.33 7.28 33.70
CA PRO A 386 -3.49 8.66 33.27
C PRO A 386 -2.32 9.14 32.39
N GLY A 387 -2.63 9.99 31.40
CA GLY A 387 -1.61 10.74 30.68
C GLY A 387 -2.11 11.43 29.42
N LEU A 388 -1.18 12.01 28.66
CA LEU A 388 -1.46 12.74 27.44
C LEU A 388 -2.00 11.79 26.35
N VAL A 389 -3.11 12.19 25.75
CA VAL A 389 -3.73 11.54 24.60
C VAL A 389 -3.58 12.41 23.38
N VAL A 390 -3.10 11.84 22.27
CA VAL A 390 -2.98 12.51 20.98
C VAL A 390 -3.88 11.82 19.96
N TYR A 391 -4.82 12.57 19.38
CA TYR A 391 -5.76 12.07 18.39
C TYR A 391 -5.44 12.63 17.00
N LEU A 392 -5.02 11.76 16.08
CA LEU A 392 -4.74 12.09 14.67
C LEU A 392 -6.05 12.02 13.88
N ALA A 393 -6.72 13.16 13.70
CA ALA A 393 -8.04 13.24 13.10
C ALA A 393 -7.98 13.33 11.57
N ALA A 394 -7.45 12.30 10.92
CA ALA A 394 -7.22 12.27 9.47
C ALA A 394 -8.52 12.27 8.62
N GLU A 395 -9.67 11.86 9.18
CA GLU A 395 -10.97 11.96 8.49
C GLU A 395 -11.66 13.31 8.63
N SER A 396 -11.96 13.73 9.87
CA SER A 396 -12.75 14.93 10.14
C SER A 396 -12.48 15.47 11.55
N PRO A 397 -11.58 16.46 11.70
CA PRO A 397 -11.26 17.05 13.01
C PRO A 397 -12.44 17.71 13.72
N SER A 398 -13.41 18.26 12.96
CA SER A 398 -14.62 18.84 13.52
C SER A 398 -15.52 17.79 14.17
N SER A 399 -15.58 16.58 13.60
CA SER A 399 -16.35 15.47 14.14
C SER A 399 -15.77 14.95 15.46
N VAL A 400 -14.44 14.87 15.57
CA VAL A 400 -13.77 14.49 16.83
C VAL A 400 -14.05 15.53 17.92
N ARG A 401 -13.92 16.83 17.59
CA ARG A 401 -14.22 17.92 18.52
C ARG A 401 -15.65 17.87 19.05
N SER A 402 -16.65 17.67 18.20
CA SER A 402 -18.05 17.59 18.64
C SER A 402 -18.32 16.36 19.52
N ARG A 403 -17.62 15.24 19.31
CA ARG A 403 -17.67 14.06 20.17
C ARG A 403 -17.06 14.29 21.55
N VAL A 404 -15.88 14.92 21.62
CA VAL A 404 -15.27 15.32 22.90
C VAL A 404 -16.16 16.32 23.64
N GLN A 405 -16.78 17.28 22.93
CA GLN A 405 -17.74 18.20 23.52
C GLN A 405 -18.97 17.48 24.09
N ALA A 406 -19.50 16.47 23.39
CA ALA A 406 -20.60 15.65 23.88
C ALA A 406 -20.24 14.89 25.16
N TYR A 407 -19.04 14.28 25.18
CA TYR A 407 -18.50 13.61 26.35
C TYR A 407 -18.39 14.58 27.55
N GLN A 408 -17.77 15.74 27.34
CA GLN A 408 -17.62 16.77 28.37
C GLN A 408 -18.97 17.25 28.92
N LEU A 409 -19.94 17.48 28.05
CA LEU A 409 -21.28 17.89 28.43
C LEU A 409 -21.99 16.81 29.25
N HIS A 410 -21.91 15.55 28.82
CA HIS A 410 -22.54 14.42 29.50
C HIS A 410 -21.98 14.18 30.90
N HIS A 411 -20.66 14.23 31.02
CA HIS A 411 -19.97 13.98 32.28
C HIS A 411 -19.85 15.22 33.18
N GLY A 412 -20.21 16.40 32.69
CA GLY A 412 -20.09 17.66 33.43
C GLY A 412 -18.63 18.05 33.74
N VAL A 413 -17.69 17.69 32.87
CA VAL A 413 -16.25 17.89 33.07
C VAL A 413 -15.57 18.48 31.84
N ARG A 414 -14.35 19.00 32.03
CA ARG A 414 -13.40 19.21 30.93
C ARG A 414 -12.45 18.01 30.86
N VAL A 415 -12.11 17.58 29.65
CA VAL A 415 -11.11 16.53 29.46
C VAL A 415 -9.74 17.22 29.39
N PRO A 416 -8.84 17.01 30.37
CA PRO A 416 -7.49 17.56 30.31
C PRO A 416 -6.61 16.71 29.38
N HIS A 417 -5.44 17.23 28.98
CA HIS A 417 -4.38 16.45 28.30
C HIS A 417 -4.85 15.63 27.08
N PHE A 418 -5.82 16.15 26.32
CA PHE A 418 -6.32 15.52 25.10
C PHE A 418 -6.10 16.46 23.92
N ALA A 419 -5.11 16.14 23.08
CA ALA A 419 -4.77 16.92 21.89
C ALA A 419 -5.42 16.30 20.64
N ILE A 420 -5.96 17.16 19.76
CA ILE A 420 -6.52 16.77 18.46
C ILE A 420 -5.65 17.39 17.37
N VAL A 421 -4.92 16.54 16.65
CA VAL A 421 -4.16 16.94 15.46
C VAL A 421 -5.13 17.05 14.30
N GLN A 422 -5.14 18.22 13.66
CA GLN A 422 -6.10 18.55 12.60
C GLN A 422 -5.47 18.50 11.20
N ASP A 423 -4.14 18.53 11.14
CA ASP A 423 -3.39 18.46 9.89
C ASP A 423 -3.56 17.08 9.23
N PRO A 424 -3.62 17.01 7.89
CA PRO A 424 -3.55 15.75 7.18
C PRO A 424 -2.22 15.05 7.49
N ILE A 425 -2.29 13.74 7.74
CA ILE A 425 -1.14 12.90 8.04
C ILE A 425 -1.13 11.74 7.04
N ASP A 426 0.01 11.50 6.41
CA ASP A 426 0.28 10.39 5.52
C ASP A 426 1.54 9.62 5.97
N LEU A 427 1.33 8.43 6.50
CA LEU A 427 2.36 7.50 6.93
C LEU A 427 2.90 6.64 5.77
N PHE A 428 2.44 6.82 4.53
CA PHE A 428 2.92 6.09 3.36
C PHE A 428 3.97 6.87 2.56
N ASP A 429 3.74 8.16 2.30
CA ASP A 429 4.59 8.98 1.41
C ASP A 429 6.04 9.10 1.91
N GLY A 430 6.25 9.25 3.22
CA GLY A 430 7.58 9.46 3.77
C GLY A 430 7.65 9.42 5.30
N ASP A 431 8.83 9.75 5.83
CA ASP A 431 9.06 9.80 7.28
C ASP A 431 8.74 11.19 7.87
N ALA A 432 8.46 12.19 7.05
CA ALA A 432 8.23 13.58 7.47
C ALA A 432 7.06 13.69 8.48
N ASP A 433 5.92 13.06 8.17
CA ASP A 433 4.76 13.09 9.07
C ASP A 433 4.97 12.24 10.33
N THR A 434 5.74 11.16 10.22
CA THR A 434 6.16 10.37 11.38
C THR A 434 7.03 11.21 12.32
N ASP A 435 8.01 11.94 11.77
CA ASP A 435 8.86 12.86 12.52
C ASP A 435 8.05 14.01 13.13
N ALA A 436 7.08 14.56 12.38
CA ALA A 436 6.20 15.61 12.84
C ALA A 436 5.34 15.16 14.02
N ILE A 437 4.75 13.95 13.96
CA ILE A 437 3.98 13.37 15.07
C ILE A 437 4.87 13.21 16.31
N VAL A 438 6.06 12.61 16.14
CA VAL A 438 6.98 12.36 17.26
C VAL A 438 7.44 13.68 17.90
N ARG A 439 7.70 14.72 17.10
CA ARG A 439 8.04 16.06 17.61
C ARG A 439 6.85 16.68 18.34
N ALA A 440 5.67 16.69 17.73
CA ALA A 440 4.46 17.24 18.33
C ALA A 440 4.12 16.56 19.66
N VAL A 441 4.28 15.23 19.75
CA VAL A 441 4.10 14.50 21.01
C VAL A 441 5.07 15.02 22.08
N ARG A 442 6.36 15.15 21.77
CA ARG A 442 7.37 15.64 22.73
C ARG A 442 7.09 17.07 23.19
N ASP A 443 6.75 17.96 22.26
CA ASP A 443 6.41 19.35 22.57
C ASP A 443 5.18 19.40 23.49
N LEU A 444 4.17 18.56 23.24
CA LEU A 444 2.99 18.44 24.09
C LEU A 444 3.32 17.83 25.46
N GLU A 445 4.21 16.84 25.55
CA GLU A 445 4.66 16.29 26.82
C GLU A 445 5.33 17.38 27.68
N GLU A 446 6.20 18.19 27.07
CA GLU A 446 6.89 19.29 27.74
C GLU A 446 5.91 20.39 28.18
N GLN A 447 4.99 20.79 27.30
CA GLN A 447 3.98 21.82 27.60
C GLN A 447 3.00 21.40 28.69
N THR A 448 2.61 20.12 28.71
CA THR A 448 1.60 19.62 29.66
C THR A 448 2.20 19.03 30.93
N GLY A 449 3.50 18.71 30.93
CA GLY A 449 4.15 17.96 32.00
C GLY A 449 3.66 16.52 32.13
N GLN A 450 2.96 15.99 31.12
CA GLN A 450 2.36 14.66 31.13
C GLN A 450 2.97 13.79 30.03
N ARG A 451 3.33 12.55 30.35
CA ARG A 451 3.77 11.57 29.36
C ARG A 451 2.61 11.20 28.43
N CYS A 452 2.91 11.02 27.15
CA CYS A 452 1.98 10.47 26.19
C CYS A 452 1.77 8.99 26.49
N ARG A 453 0.50 8.62 26.69
CA ARG A 453 0.12 7.23 26.99
C ARG A 453 -0.66 6.59 25.84
N LEU A 454 -1.37 7.40 25.05
CA LEU A 454 -2.21 6.91 23.95
C LEU A 454 -2.16 7.84 22.74
N ILE A 455 -1.90 7.26 21.58
CA ILE A 455 -1.99 7.92 20.27
C ILE A 455 -3.07 7.20 19.46
N ILE A 456 -4.05 7.94 18.92
CA ILE A 456 -5.16 7.38 18.14
C ILE A 456 -5.04 7.81 16.68
N GLY A 457 -5.05 6.86 15.77
CA GLY A 457 -5.13 7.09 14.34
C GLY A 457 -6.50 6.79 13.76
N ASP A 458 -7.24 7.81 13.32
CA ASP A 458 -8.60 7.66 12.77
C ASP A 458 -8.71 8.21 11.34
N THR A 459 -8.74 7.38 10.30
CA THR A 459 -8.62 5.92 10.24
C THR A 459 -7.29 5.49 9.62
N LEU A 460 -6.91 4.22 9.77
CA LEU A 460 -5.73 3.64 9.12
C LEU A 460 -5.73 3.88 7.60
N SER A 461 -6.89 3.69 6.94
CA SER A 461 -7.07 3.98 5.52
C SER A 461 -6.74 5.42 5.13
N ARG A 462 -7.01 6.39 6.01
CA ARG A 462 -6.69 7.80 5.76
C ARG A 462 -5.23 8.12 6.06
N LEU A 463 -4.68 7.51 7.09
CA LEU A 463 -3.28 7.64 7.46
C LEU A 463 -2.34 6.96 6.46
N SER A 464 -2.85 6.07 5.62
CA SER A 464 -2.10 5.40 4.55
C SER A 464 -2.59 5.82 3.17
N ALA A 465 -2.86 7.11 2.97
CA ALA A 465 -3.30 7.60 1.67
C ALA A 465 -2.27 7.23 0.57
N GLY A 466 -2.76 6.84 -0.61
CA GLY A 466 -1.89 6.36 -1.69
C GLY A 466 -1.36 4.92 -1.54
N ALA A 467 -1.39 4.32 -0.34
CA ALA A 467 -0.99 2.94 -0.14
C ALA A 467 -2.04 1.95 -0.70
N ASN A 468 -1.57 0.83 -1.28
CA ASN A 468 -2.46 -0.29 -1.56
C ASN A 468 -2.67 -1.12 -0.28
N GLU A 469 -3.82 -0.93 0.37
CA GLU A 469 -4.19 -1.65 1.60
C GLU A 469 -4.11 -3.18 1.53
N ASN A 470 -4.11 -3.76 0.33
CA ASN A 470 -4.02 -5.21 0.12
C ASN A 470 -2.58 -5.69 -0.15
N ALA A 471 -1.65 -4.78 -0.44
CA ALA A 471 -0.26 -5.10 -0.69
C ALA A 471 0.53 -5.05 0.63
N GLY A 472 1.12 -6.18 1.01
CA GLY A 472 1.92 -6.25 2.24
C GLY A 472 3.18 -5.38 2.20
N GLN A 473 3.71 -5.06 1.01
CA GLN A 473 4.85 -4.17 0.84
C GLN A 473 4.51 -2.74 1.30
N ASP A 474 3.41 -2.18 0.77
CA ASP A 474 2.97 -0.82 1.11
C ASP A 474 2.56 -0.72 2.59
N MET A 475 1.71 -1.66 3.03
CA MET A 475 1.26 -1.66 4.43
C MET A 475 2.40 -1.98 5.40
N GLY A 476 3.44 -2.70 4.98
CA GLY A 476 4.64 -2.93 5.78
C GLY A 476 5.41 -1.64 6.10
N LEU A 477 5.47 -0.69 5.16
CA LEU A 477 6.07 0.64 5.39
C LEU A 477 5.28 1.44 6.43
N VAL A 478 3.95 1.43 6.30
CA VAL A 478 3.04 2.11 7.23
C VAL A 478 3.17 1.52 8.64
N VAL A 479 3.15 0.18 8.76
CA VAL A 479 3.35 -0.53 10.03
C VAL A 479 4.69 -0.18 10.67
N ARG A 480 5.78 -0.15 9.89
CA ARG A 480 7.11 0.23 10.41
C ARG A 480 7.12 1.64 11.01
N ARG A 481 6.37 2.57 10.44
CA ARG A 481 6.25 3.95 10.96
C ARG A 481 5.37 4.01 12.20
N ILE A 482 4.29 3.23 12.25
CA ILE A 482 3.50 3.05 13.47
C ILE A 482 4.37 2.50 14.62
N ASP A 483 5.17 1.46 14.35
CA ASP A 483 6.11 0.89 15.33
C ASP A 483 7.14 1.91 15.80
N ARG A 484 7.63 2.75 14.87
CA ARG A 484 8.53 3.86 15.20
C ARG A 484 7.86 4.88 16.10
N ILE A 485 6.63 5.32 15.80
CA ILE A 485 5.88 6.27 16.64
C ILE A 485 5.67 5.69 18.05
N ARG A 486 5.18 4.45 18.13
CA ARG A 486 4.99 3.70 19.37
C ARG A 486 6.28 3.65 20.20
N THR A 487 7.39 3.25 19.58
CA THR A 487 8.68 3.06 20.27
C THR A 487 9.30 4.39 20.70
N GLU A 488 9.27 5.41 19.84
CA GLU A 488 9.88 6.72 20.13
C GLU A 488 9.07 7.57 21.10
N CYS A 489 7.76 7.32 21.22
CA CYS A 489 6.88 8.02 22.17
C CYS A 489 6.65 7.22 23.46
N GLY A 490 6.93 5.90 23.46
CA GLY A 490 6.60 5.03 24.60
C GLY A 490 5.10 4.92 24.88
N ALA A 491 4.27 5.20 23.89
CA ALA A 491 2.81 5.28 24.01
C ALA A 491 2.13 4.09 23.30
N HIS A 492 0.92 3.73 23.73
CA HIS A 492 0.10 2.80 22.97
C HIS A 492 -0.43 3.48 21.70
N VAL A 493 -0.37 2.81 20.54
CA VAL A 493 -0.95 3.31 19.28
C VAL A 493 -2.21 2.53 18.91
N ALA A 494 -3.37 3.19 18.95
CA ALA A 494 -4.65 2.61 18.59
C ALA A 494 -5.12 3.09 17.21
N LEU A 495 -5.41 2.17 16.30
CA LEU A 495 -5.80 2.46 14.92
C LEU A 495 -7.25 2.07 14.69
N ILE A 496 -8.04 2.98 14.13
CA ILE A 496 -9.40 2.68 13.70
C ILE A 496 -9.37 2.20 12.24
N HIS A 497 -10.08 1.11 11.96
CA HIS A 497 -10.16 0.56 10.61
C HIS A 497 -11.54 0.06 10.23
N HIS A 498 -11.76 -0.16 8.94
CA HIS A 498 -13.00 -0.73 8.43
C HIS A 498 -12.91 -2.26 8.39
N GLY A 499 -14.06 -2.94 8.59
CA GLY A 499 -14.19 -4.37 8.35
C GLY A 499 -14.01 -4.73 6.87
N GLY A 500 -13.51 -5.94 6.61
CA GLY A 500 -13.42 -6.49 5.25
C GLY A 500 -14.79 -6.76 4.63
N LYS A 501 -14.83 -7.02 3.31
CA LYS A 501 -16.08 -7.42 2.60
C LYS A 501 -16.70 -8.71 3.14
N ASP A 502 -15.90 -9.54 3.79
CA ASP A 502 -16.32 -10.75 4.47
C ASP A 502 -15.97 -10.60 5.96
N GLN A 503 -17.00 -10.40 6.80
CA GLN A 503 -16.83 -10.20 8.24
C GLN A 503 -16.14 -11.38 8.91
N SER A 504 -16.26 -12.60 8.36
CA SER A 504 -15.58 -13.78 8.89
C SER A 504 -14.05 -13.74 8.71
N LYS A 505 -13.56 -12.85 7.83
CA LYS A 505 -12.13 -12.66 7.54
C LYS A 505 -11.48 -11.53 8.34
N GLY A 506 -12.25 -10.80 9.16
CA GLY A 506 -11.75 -9.75 10.05
C GLY A 506 -11.58 -8.38 9.39
N ALA A 507 -10.56 -7.64 9.81
CA ALA A 507 -10.27 -6.29 9.31
C ALA A 507 -10.00 -6.26 7.80
N ARG A 508 -10.31 -5.13 7.15
CA ARG A 508 -10.06 -4.93 5.71
C ARG A 508 -8.56 -4.86 5.41
N GLY A 509 -8.16 -5.34 4.24
CA GLY A 509 -6.80 -5.16 3.72
C GLY A 509 -5.92 -6.40 3.89
N TRP A 510 -4.61 -6.18 3.90
CA TRP A 510 -3.59 -7.23 3.96
C TRP A 510 -3.66 -7.97 5.29
N SER A 511 -3.75 -9.30 5.24
CA SER A 511 -3.86 -10.18 6.41
C SER A 511 -2.73 -10.02 7.43
N GLY A 512 -1.57 -9.49 7.01
CA GLY A 512 -0.45 -9.23 7.90
C GLY A 512 -0.63 -8.06 8.86
N ILE A 513 -1.61 -7.16 8.65
CA ILE A 513 -1.91 -6.09 9.62
C ILE A 513 -2.34 -6.68 10.97
N ARG A 514 -3.12 -7.77 10.91
CA ARG A 514 -3.53 -8.54 12.09
C ARG A 514 -2.34 -9.20 12.77
N ALA A 515 -1.31 -9.59 12.03
CA ALA A 515 -0.08 -10.14 12.60
C ALA A 515 0.78 -9.05 13.26
N ALA A 516 0.81 -7.85 12.67
CA ALA A 516 1.59 -6.71 13.14
C ALA A 516 1.09 -6.14 14.48
N VAL A 517 -0.22 -5.99 14.65
CA VAL A 517 -0.79 -5.42 15.89
C VAL A 517 -0.80 -6.41 17.04
N ASP A 518 -0.69 -5.92 18.28
CA ASP A 518 -0.66 -6.76 19.48
C ASP A 518 -2.07 -7.14 19.92
N THR A 519 -2.98 -6.17 19.86
CA THR A 519 -4.39 -6.32 20.21
C THR A 519 -5.29 -6.05 19.00
N GLU A 520 -6.29 -6.90 18.76
CA GLU A 520 -7.30 -6.69 17.72
C GLU A 520 -8.68 -6.70 18.37
N ILE A 521 -9.47 -5.65 18.12
CA ILE A 521 -10.79 -5.44 18.71
C ILE A 521 -11.80 -5.24 17.59
N GLU A 522 -12.78 -6.13 17.52
CA GLU A 522 -13.90 -6.05 16.59
C GLU A 522 -15.08 -5.34 17.25
N VAL A 523 -15.59 -4.28 16.62
CA VAL A 523 -16.77 -3.54 17.05
C VAL A 523 -17.93 -3.88 16.13
N THR A 524 -18.99 -4.43 16.70
CA THR A 524 -20.18 -4.88 15.98
C THR A 524 -21.40 -4.08 16.39
N ASP A 525 -22.30 -3.85 15.43
CA ASP A 525 -23.63 -3.26 15.64
C ASP A 525 -24.68 -4.23 15.10
N THR A 526 -25.36 -4.90 16.02
CA THR A 526 -26.37 -5.92 15.69
C THR A 526 -27.74 -5.47 16.21
N PRO A 527 -28.85 -6.07 15.73
CA PRO A 527 -30.17 -5.84 16.33
C PRO A 527 -30.24 -6.13 17.84
N ALA A 528 -29.35 -6.99 18.35
CA ALA A 528 -29.25 -7.31 19.77
C ALA A 528 -28.49 -6.24 20.59
N GLY A 529 -27.84 -5.28 19.93
CA GLY A 529 -27.04 -4.23 20.54
C GLY A 529 -25.63 -4.13 19.95
N ARG A 530 -24.89 -3.10 20.39
CA ARG A 530 -23.49 -2.90 20.03
C ARG A 530 -22.58 -3.55 21.06
N CYS A 531 -21.47 -4.11 20.58
CA CYS A 531 -20.41 -4.58 21.46
C CYS A 531 -19.05 -4.53 20.79
N PHE A 532 -18.00 -4.50 21.61
CA PHE A 532 -16.66 -4.77 21.14
C PHE A 532 -16.16 -6.10 21.71
N GLU A 533 -15.45 -6.87 20.89
CA GLU A 533 -14.87 -8.17 21.21
C GLU A 533 -13.36 -8.16 20.96
N VAL A 534 -12.57 -8.66 21.91
CA VAL A 534 -11.13 -8.84 21.72
C VAL A 534 -10.89 -10.09 20.87
N THR A 535 -10.62 -9.93 19.57
CA THR A 535 -10.45 -11.05 18.62
C THR A 535 -9.00 -11.56 18.56
N LYS A 536 -8.03 -10.73 18.95
CA LYS A 536 -6.61 -11.08 19.16
C LYS A 536 -6.08 -10.34 20.38
N GLN A 537 -5.27 -11.03 21.17
CA GLN A 537 -4.49 -10.44 22.25
C GLN A 537 -3.20 -11.24 22.38
N ARG A 538 -2.07 -10.55 22.53
CA ARG A 538 -0.74 -11.16 22.63
C ARG A 538 -0.36 -11.39 24.10
N ASP A 539 -0.45 -10.34 24.92
CA ASP A 539 0.19 -10.32 26.24
C ASP A 539 -0.80 -10.52 27.40
N LEU A 540 -2.10 -10.27 27.17
CA LEU A 540 -3.15 -10.38 28.18
C LEU A 540 -4.08 -11.59 27.97
N PRO A 541 -4.60 -12.23 29.03
CA PRO A 541 -5.52 -13.37 28.92
C PRO A 541 -6.98 -12.94 28.65
N THR A 542 -7.19 -12.02 27.71
CA THR A 542 -8.52 -11.37 27.50
C THR A 542 -9.14 -11.60 26.13
N LYS A 543 -8.53 -12.46 25.30
CA LYS A 543 -9.12 -12.89 24.02
C LYS A 543 -10.52 -13.49 24.23
N GLY A 544 -11.47 -13.04 23.43
CA GLY A 544 -12.88 -13.44 23.48
C GLY A 544 -13.71 -12.70 24.52
N GLN A 545 -13.13 -11.80 25.31
CA GLN A 545 -13.92 -10.91 26.17
C GLN A 545 -14.75 -9.96 25.33
N ARG A 546 -15.99 -9.72 25.77
CA ARG A 546 -16.99 -8.91 25.07
C ARG A 546 -17.58 -7.88 26.01
N CYS A 547 -17.63 -6.64 25.56
CA CYS A 547 -18.21 -5.53 26.32
C CYS A 547 -19.33 -4.89 25.49
N GLY A 548 -20.53 -4.86 26.05
CA GLY A 548 -21.69 -4.22 25.44
C GLY A 548 -21.67 -2.72 25.67
N PHE A 549 -22.15 -1.97 24.69
CA PHE A 549 -22.39 -0.55 24.87
C PHE A 549 -23.57 -0.07 24.02
N ARG A 550 -24.12 1.09 24.37
CA ARG A 550 -25.08 1.82 23.54
C ARG A 550 -24.59 3.24 23.32
N LEU A 551 -25.06 3.84 22.23
CA LEU A 551 -24.81 5.24 21.91
C LEU A 551 -26.05 6.03 22.31
N GLN A 552 -25.92 6.86 23.34
CA GLN A 552 -26.96 7.81 23.73
C GLN A 552 -26.75 9.11 22.97
N THR A 553 -27.75 9.52 22.19
CA THR A 553 -27.74 10.82 21.48
C THR A 553 -27.93 11.97 22.46
N LEU A 554 -27.11 13.00 22.31
CA LEU A 554 -27.18 14.27 23.01
C LEU A 554 -27.28 15.42 22.03
N THR A 555 -28.01 16.47 22.40
CA THR A 555 -28.09 17.71 21.63
C THR A 555 -27.02 18.68 22.14
N LEU A 556 -26.10 19.07 21.26
CA LEU A 556 -25.02 20.02 21.56
C LEU A 556 -25.43 21.48 21.34
N GLY A 557 -26.43 21.70 20.50
CA GLY A 557 -26.93 23.03 20.16
C GLY A 557 -27.82 22.99 18.92
N GLN A 558 -27.90 24.12 18.23
CA GLN A 558 -28.64 24.26 16.97
C GLN A 558 -27.70 24.67 15.85
N SER A 559 -28.00 24.20 14.64
CA SER A 559 -27.29 24.59 13.42
C SER A 559 -27.71 26.00 13.00
N LYS A 560 -27.01 26.57 12.01
CA LYS A 560 -27.37 27.87 11.42
C LYS A 560 -28.79 27.94 10.85
N TRP A 561 -29.45 26.80 10.64
CA TRP A 561 -30.83 26.69 10.13
C TRP A 561 -31.83 26.21 11.20
N GLY A 562 -31.46 26.24 12.48
CA GLY A 562 -32.36 25.88 13.60
C GLY A 562 -32.51 24.37 13.87
N ALA A 563 -31.99 23.48 13.01
CA ALA A 563 -32.00 22.05 13.26
C ALA A 563 -31.04 21.68 14.42
N PRO A 564 -31.41 20.74 15.33
CA PRO A 564 -30.55 20.35 16.44
C PRO A 564 -29.27 19.69 15.94
N VAL A 565 -28.12 20.15 16.44
CA VAL A 565 -26.82 19.50 16.23
C VAL A 565 -26.65 18.47 17.33
N THR A 566 -26.57 17.20 16.95
CA THR A 566 -26.47 16.09 17.89
C THR A 566 -25.14 15.36 17.75
N SER A 567 -24.74 14.69 18.82
CA SER A 567 -23.63 13.73 18.86
C SER A 567 -24.00 12.62 19.85
N CYS A 568 -23.15 11.61 20.00
CA CYS A 568 -23.43 10.48 20.88
C CYS A 568 -22.38 10.34 21.98
N VAL A 569 -22.81 9.79 23.12
CA VAL A 569 -21.94 9.32 24.20
C VAL A 569 -22.13 7.84 24.43
N VAL A 570 -21.08 7.19 24.93
CA VAL A 570 -21.07 5.75 25.15
C VAL A 570 -21.64 5.45 26.52
N GLN A 571 -22.54 4.47 26.58
CA GLN A 571 -23.03 3.94 27.85
C GLN A 571 -22.80 2.44 27.91
N PRO A 572 -22.15 1.94 28.97
CA PRO A 572 -21.96 0.50 29.16
C PRO A 572 -23.30 -0.23 29.23
N THR A 573 -23.39 -1.38 28.58
CA THR A 573 -24.54 -2.29 28.66
C THR A 573 -24.07 -3.74 28.75
N ALA A 574 -24.99 -4.67 29.03
CA ALA A 574 -24.68 -6.08 28.89
C ALA A 574 -24.30 -6.41 27.43
N ALA A 575 -23.27 -7.24 27.24
CA ALA A 575 -22.88 -7.70 25.90
C ALA A 575 -23.96 -8.65 25.34
N PRO A 576 -24.43 -8.45 24.09
CA PRO A 576 -25.39 -9.36 23.46
C PRO A 576 -24.77 -10.75 23.30
N LYS A 577 -25.55 -11.84 23.46
CA LYS A 577 -25.03 -13.22 23.26
C LYS A 577 -24.54 -13.42 21.83
N LYS A 578 -23.41 -14.11 21.64
CA LYS A 578 -22.86 -14.42 20.30
C LYS A 578 -23.79 -15.44 19.66
N GLN A 579 -24.43 -15.10 18.54
CA GLN A 579 -25.11 -16.11 17.72
C GLN A 579 -24.02 -17.02 17.14
N GLN A 580 -23.88 -18.23 17.69
CA GLN A 580 -22.99 -19.24 17.14
C GLN A 580 -23.62 -19.83 15.87
N GLY A 581 -23.39 -19.18 14.74
CA GLY A 581 -23.60 -19.76 13.41
C GLY A 581 -22.32 -19.61 12.61
N LYS A 582 -21.76 -20.69 12.06
CA LYS A 582 -20.73 -20.56 11.01
C LYS A 582 -21.35 -19.72 9.88
N PRO A 583 -20.59 -18.79 9.27
CA PRO A 583 -21.05 -18.10 8.06
C PRO A 583 -21.54 -19.13 7.04
N LEU A 584 -22.72 -18.90 6.48
CA LEU A 584 -23.27 -19.76 5.45
C LEU A 584 -22.28 -19.78 4.27
N PRO A 585 -21.85 -20.97 3.79
CA PRO A 585 -20.96 -21.06 2.64
C PRO A 585 -21.55 -20.38 1.41
N ASP A 586 -20.72 -19.91 0.48
CA ASP A 586 -21.15 -19.12 -0.70
C ASP A 586 -22.32 -19.76 -1.48
N GLY A 587 -22.31 -21.08 -1.64
CA GLY A 587 -23.42 -21.82 -2.28
C GLY A 587 -24.74 -21.73 -1.49
N ALA A 588 -24.69 -21.69 -0.16
CA ALA A 588 -25.88 -21.51 0.68
C ALA A 588 -26.37 -20.05 0.68
N LEU A 589 -25.46 -19.06 0.63
CA LEU A 589 -25.83 -17.65 0.44
C LEU A 589 -26.51 -17.43 -0.92
N ALA A 590 -26.00 -18.05 -1.99
CA ALA A 590 -26.60 -17.99 -3.32
C ALA A 590 -28.00 -18.60 -3.36
N VAL A 591 -28.20 -19.75 -2.69
CA VAL A 591 -29.53 -20.36 -2.52
C VAL A 591 -30.49 -19.42 -1.78
N VAL A 592 -30.06 -18.83 -0.66
CA VAL A 592 -30.89 -17.86 0.08
C VAL A 592 -31.24 -16.64 -0.78
N ARG A 593 -30.31 -16.15 -1.62
CA ARG A 593 -30.56 -15.04 -2.55
C ARG A 593 -31.66 -15.36 -3.56
N VAL A 594 -31.63 -16.55 -4.17
CA VAL A 594 -32.67 -16.98 -5.12
C VAL A 594 -34.01 -17.17 -4.42
N MET A 595 -33.99 -17.75 -3.21
CA MET A 595 -35.21 -17.98 -2.42
C MET A 595 -35.91 -16.69 -2.01
N ARG A 596 -35.21 -15.55 -1.85
CA ARG A 596 -35.84 -14.24 -1.60
C ARG A 596 -36.75 -13.78 -2.74
N GLY A 597 -36.50 -14.22 -3.97
CA GLY A 597 -37.37 -13.93 -5.13
C GLY A 597 -38.52 -14.92 -5.31
N HIS A 598 -38.58 -15.99 -4.51
CA HIS A 598 -39.55 -17.08 -4.64
C HIS A 598 -40.26 -17.37 -3.31
N PRO A 599 -41.08 -16.41 -2.80
CA PRO A 599 -41.76 -16.55 -1.52
C PRO A 599 -42.76 -17.72 -1.50
N ASN A 600 -43.31 -18.09 -2.66
CA ASN A 600 -44.24 -19.21 -2.83
C ASN A 600 -43.55 -20.55 -3.13
N GLY A 601 -42.23 -20.61 -2.97
CA GLY A 601 -41.41 -21.77 -3.24
C GLY A 601 -41.01 -21.95 -4.71
N ILE A 602 -40.01 -22.79 -4.92
CA ILE A 602 -39.44 -23.12 -6.23
C ILE A 602 -39.08 -24.61 -6.27
N MET A 603 -39.26 -25.26 -7.41
CA MET A 603 -38.88 -26.66 -7.56
C MET A 603 -37.37 -26.83 -7.37
N LYS A 604 -36.93 -27.82 -6.59
CA LYS A 604 -35.49 -28.04 -6.29
C LYS A 604 -34.63 -28.09 -7.56
N LYS A 605 -35.15 -28.70 -8.64
CA LYS A 605 -34.46 -28.79 -9.95
C LYS A 605 -34.24 -27.41 -10.60
N ASP A 606 -35.20 -26.50 -10.48
CA ASP A 606 -35.18 -25.18 -11.11
C ASP A 606 -34.33 -24.21 -10.27
N LEU A 607 -34.38 -24.34 -8.95
CA LEU A 607 -33.46 -23.66 -8.03
C LEU A 607 -32.01 -24.03 -8.32
N VAL A 608 -31.72 -25.33 -8.47
CA VAL A 608 -30.38 -25.81 -8.80
C VAL A 608 -29.94 -25.29 -10.17
N LYS A 609 -30.80 -25.40 -11.19
CA LYS A 609 -30.54 -24.89 -12.54
C LYS A 609 -30.27 -23.38 -12.60
N SER A 610 -30.95 -22.59 -11.76
CA SER A 610 -30.75 -21.14 -11.70
C SER A 610 -29.34 -20.73 -11.22
N LEU A 611 -28.63 -21.63 -10.53
CA LEU A 611 -27.30 -21.41 -9.97
C LEU A 611 -26.19 -22.20 -10.67
N GLU A 612 -26.50 -22.97 -11.72
CA GLU A 612 -25.54 -23.82 -12.45
C GLU A 612 -24.46 -23.02 -13.22
N LEU A 613 -24.69 -21.74 -13.51
CA LEU A 613 -23.69 -20.84 -14.11
C LEU A 613 -22.66 -20.33 -13.09
N GLU A 614 -23.00 -20.29 -11.80
CA GLU A 614 -22.16 -19.76 -10.73
C GLU A 614 -21.51 -20.87 -9.88
N PHE A 615 -22.19 -22.01 -9.72
CA PHE A 615 -21.76 -23.11 -8.85
C PHE A 615 -22.05 -24.48 -9.47
N ASN A 616 -21.21 -25.48 -9.15
CA ASN A 616 -21.48 -26.87 -9.51
C ASN A 616 -22.79 -27.36 -8.85
N ARG A 617 -23.61 -28.08 -9.63
CA ARG A 617 -24.85 -28.76 -9.22
C ARG A 617 -24.76 -29.48 -7.86
N THR A 618 -23.67 -30.20 -7.60
CA THR A 618 -23.46 -30.95 -6.34
C THR A 618 -23.30 -30.00 -5.16
N THR A 619 -22.63 -28.87 -5.36
CA THR A 619 -22.43 -27.83 -4.33
C THR A 619 -23.75 -27.14 -3.98
N VAL A 620 -24.57 -26.81 -4.99
CA VAL A 620 -25.89 -26.18 -4.78
C VAL A 620 -26.83 -27.15 -4.08
N THR A 621 -26.89 -28.41 -4.54
CA THR A 621 -27.74 -29.46 -3.94
C THR A 621 -27.41 -29.66 -2.46
N ARG A 622 -26.11 -29.82 -2.12
CA ARG A 622 -25.65 -29.94 -0.73
C ARG A 622 -25.97 -28.69 0.10
N SER A 623 -25.95 -27.51 -0.51
CA SER A 623 -26.27 -26.26 0.17
C SER A 623 -27.76 -26.13 0.45
N VAL A 624 -28.62 -26.57 -0.48
CA VAL A 624 -30.07 -26.68 -0.27
C VAL A 624 -30.38 -27.65 0.87
N ASP A 625 -29.79 -28.85 0.84
CA ASP A 625 -30.03 -29.87 1.87
C ASP A 625 -29.57 -29.40 3.25
N ARG A 626 -28.39 -28.77 3.35
CA ARG A 626 -27.93 -28.14 4.59
C ARG A 626 -28.89 -27.07 5.12
N LEU A 627 -29.48 -26.26 4.25
CA LEU A 627 -30.42 -25.21 4.65
C LEU A 627 -31.77 -25.78 5.08
N ILE A 628 -32.17 -26.94 4.54
CA ILE A 628 -33.33 -27.71 5.01
C ILE A 628 -33.04 -28.30 6.39
N ASP A 629 -31.88 -28.95 6.57
CA ASP A 629 -31.46 -29.52 7.86
C ASP A 629 -31.36 -28.44 8.96
N ALA A 630 -30.95 -27.23 8.59
CA ALA A 630 -30.88 -26.07 9.48
C ALA A 630 -32.25 -25.39 9.73
N GLY A 631 -33.35 -25.91 9.16
CA GLY A 631 -34.70 -25.34 9.30
C GLY A 631 -34.90 -23.98 8.61
N THR A 632 -33.93 -23.54 7.80
CA THR A 632 -33.99 -22.26 7.05
C THR A 632 -34.85 -22.38 5.80
N LEU A 633 -34.93 -23.58 5.23
CA LEU A 633 -35.80 -23.93 4.11
C LEU A 633 -36.65 -25.15 4.48
N THR A 634 -37.77 -25.34 3.78
CA THR A 634 -38.61 -26.53 3.94
C THR A 634 -38.84 -27.15 2.57
N SER A 635 -38.76 -28.48 2.48
CA SER A 635 -39.04 -29.22 1.25
C SER A 635 -40.37 -29.94 1.38
N VAL A 636 -41.31 -29.65 0.49
CA VAL A 636 -42.60 -30.37 0.38
C VAL A 636 -42.75 -30.83 -1.06
N GLU A 637 -42.85 -32.14 -1.27
CA GLU A 637 -43.03 -32.76 -2.61
C GLU A 637 -42.03 -32.27 -3.68
N GLY A 638 -40.78 -31.97 -3.28
CA GLY A 638 -39.72 -31.51 -4.18
C GLY A 638 -39.73 -30.00 -4.49
N ILE A 639 -40.65 -29.25 -3.89
CA ILE A 639 -40.67 -27.78 -3.88
C ILE A 639 -40.00 -27.29 -2.60
N ILE A 640 -39.05 -26.35 -2.76
CA ILE A 640 -38.33 -25.72 -1.68
C ILE A 640 -39.02 -24.41 -1.33
N TYR A 641 -39.39 -24.23 -0.07
CA TYR A 641 -40.01 -23.04 0.51
C TYR A 641 -39.04 -22.35 1.46
N PRO A 642 -39.09 -21.01 1.59
CA PRO A 642 -38.41 -20.33 2.67
C PRO A 642 -39.03 -20.72 4.02
N GLY A 643 -38.21 -21.12 5.00
CA GLY A 643 -38.66 -21.38 6.37
C GLY A 643 -39.07 -20.08 7.09
N ASN A 644 -39.57 -20.19 8.32
CA ASN A 644 -40.16 -19.10 9.14
C ASN A 644 -39.19 -17.95 9.53
N LEU A 645 -38.63 -17.26 8.54
CA LEU A 645 -37.90 -15.98 8.67
C LEU A 645 -38.59 -14.84 7.90
N PHE A 646 -39.76 -15.09 7.31
CA PHE A 646 -40.63 -14.06 6.74
C PHE A 646 -42.05 -14.27 7.28
N PRO A 647 -42.70 -13.26 7.89
CA PRO A 647 -44.03 -13.42 8.44
C PRO A 647 -45.01 -13.78 7.31
N VAL A 648 -45.61 -14.96 7.42
CA VAL A 648 -46.65 -15.46 6.51
C VAL A 648 -47.89 -14.58 6.69
N LEU A 649 -48.32 -13.93 5.61
CA LEU A 649 -49.70 -13.48 5.46
C LEU A 649 -50.60 -14.72 5.52
N GLN A 650 -51.43 -14.79 6.56
CA GLN A 650 -52.48 -15.79 6.70
C GLN A 650 -53.41 -15.74 5.48
N PHE A 651 -53.57 -16.85 4.79
CA PHE A 651 -54.77 -17.11 4.01
C PHE A 651 -55.66 -18.07 4.81
N GLU A 652 -56.78 -17.53 5.30
CA GLU A 652 -57.89 -18.31 5.83
C GLU A 652 -58.38 -19.30 4.78
N LYS A 653 -58.39 -20.60 5.13
CA LYS A 653 -59.31 -21.55 4.52
C LYS A 653 -60.54 -21.67 5.42
N ALA A 654 -61.54 -20.84 5.14
CA ALA A 654 -62.92 -21.14 5.49
C ALA A 654 -63.52 -22.15 4.50
N THR A 655 -64.55 -22.85 4.99
CA THR A 655 -65.49 -23.74 4.30
C THR A 655 -65.05 -25.17 3.97
N ALA A 656 -65.40 -26.12 4.86
CA ALA A 656 -66.50 -27.06 4.62
C ALA A 656 -66.61 -28.08 5.78
N ALA A 657 -67.43 -27.75 6.79
CA ALA A 657 -68.00 -28.75 7.69
C ALA A 657 -69.51 -28.63 7.58
N GLY A 658 -70.08 -29.49 6.72
CA GLY A 658 -71.50 -29.70 6.60
C GLY A 658 -72.04 -30.41 7.84
N SER A 659 -73.17 -29.89 8.29
CA SER A 659 -74.06 -30.40 9.32
C SER A 659 -74.58 -31.82 9.05
N THR A 660 -74.52 -32.68 10.06
CA THR A 660 -75.54 -33.64 10.53
C THR A 660 -75.04 -34.11 11.91
N GLY A 661 -75.80 -34.24 13.00
CA GLY A 661 -77.23 -34.26 13.24
C GLY A 661 -77.49 -35.30 14.34
N VAL A 662 -78.03 -34.83 15.47
CA VAL A 662 -78.47 -35.55 16.71
C VAL A 662 -77.38 -35.90 17.71
#